data_AF-A0AAQ3K233-F1
#
_entry.id   AF-A0AAQ3K233-F1
#
_cell.length_a   1.000
_cell.length_b   1.000
_cell.length_c   1.000
_cell.angle_alpha   90.00
_cell.angle_beta   90.00
_cell.angle_gamma   90.00
#
_symmetry.space_group_name_H-M   'P 1'
#
loop_
_entity.id
_entity.type
_entity.pdbx_description
1 polymer ?
#
loop_
_entity_poly.entity_id
_entity_poly.type
_entity_poly.pdbx_seq_one_letter_code
_entity_poly.pdbx_strand_id
1 'polypeptide(L)'
;MSRASSPSTSTTMAAAAKSMRLIKGDRHLFSSSDDSMVVKQILATHSPDGREFDTRPLFHLAEDILQKATPTLLLTPQDRPELVEDKLDHSEAAGMLEVLASTIHRISCEITCKFSGGGEPHATTLALFNSLTNYSWDAKMVISLAAFAASYGEFWLIAQLHAVNPLAKSVALLKQLPGVLEHADVLQPRFEALNSLIHSILNVTMCIIRFKELPPEYVSHDTPEMETASKHIPIAVYWTIRSIVACASQIIALVSLGHEHLSSTTEVWELSSLAHKVNNIHGHLTKQLELCFKLIDEKKQIEAYLALVRLFETLHVDNREILRALIRSKDDLPLIDGSTKKRASVDALRKKTVMFFISDLDITQEELLVLVQIYIDDELDRNYEIVWLPMVDRLVAWEEEAFKRLASSMPWYSLCHPSFLERAAVKYIRDVWRFEKKPLLVVLDAQGKVVCPNALHMMWIWGSRAFPFTSNKELALWKEESWRFEFLVDEIDPMLLAWVREGRNVCLYGGENVDWIRKFTTLMRHVSQEARVPIEMVYVGKRNARERVKKITDVIDDEKLSGYLSSPVMIWFFWERLESMWHSMMQQGKTIEDDPILQEVITMLSFDGSEEGWAVIGQGSLEPIKAYGRKLIECLLQFETWMGNVEQEGFVPALANALLPFRTGEHCTRLILPGDTAMIAGQVICAECKRPMDKFVLYRCCNN
;
A
#
# COMPACT_ATOMS: atom_id res chain seq x y z
N MET A 1 49.07 48.16 18.62
CA MET A 1 47.80 48.92 18.73
C MET A 1 46.80 48.07 19.48
N SER A 2 46.18 48.70 20.48
CA SER A 2 45.28 48.21 21.53
C SER A 2 44.40 47.00 21.24
N ARG A 3 44.34 46.06 22.20
CA ARG A 3 43.06 45.63 22.78
C ARG A 3 43.23 45.09 24.19
N ALA A 4 42.42 45.67 25.08
CA ALA A 4 42.43 45.53 26.51
C ALA A 4 41.78 44.22 26.98
N SER A 5 42.23 43.78 28.15
CA SER A 5 41.66 42.77 29.01
C SER A 5 40.39 43.24 29.72
N SER A 6 39.43 42.33 29.90
CA SER A 6 38.43 42.39 30.97
C SER A 6 38.08 40.96 31.43
N PRO A 7 37.91 40.70 32.74
CA PRO A 7 37.57 39.38 33.28
C PRO A 7 36.09 39.26 33.71
N SER A 8 35.71 38.02 34.05
CA SER A 8 34.58 37.59 34.90
C SER A 8 33.17 37.43 34.29
N THR A 9 32.85 36.19 33.89
CA THR A 9 31.48 35.66 33.77
C THR A 9 31.47 34.15 34.08
N SER A 10 31.87 33.77 35.30
CA SER A 10 31.74 32.37 35.78
C SER A 10 30.60 32.17 36.79
N THR A 11 29.80 33.20 37.09
CA THR A 11 28.72 33.11 38.10
C THR A 11 27.31 33.03 37.50
N THR A 12 27.15 33.12 36.17
CA THR A 12 25.83 33.08 35.51
C THR A 12 25.43 31.71 34.96
N MET A 13 26.36 30.76 34.80
CA MET A 13 26.02 29.42 34.29
C MET A 13 25.49 28.44 35.36
N ALA A 14 25.72 28.71 36.65
CA ALA A 14 25.19 27.86 37.74
C ALA A 14 23.72 28.19 38.10
N ALA A 15 23.24 29.38 37.77
CA ALA A 15 21.84 29.77 37.94
C ALA A 15 20.94 29.24 36.80
N ALA A 16 21.47 29.14 35.57
CA ALA A 16 20.75 28.59 34.43
C ALA A 16 20.51 27.07 34.52
N ALA A 17 21.41 26.33 35.19
CA ALA A 17 21.29 24.88 35.37
C ALA A 17 20.25 24.46 36.42
N LYS A 18 19.72 25.39 37.24
CA LYS A 18 18.62 25.13 38.18
C LYS A 18 17.23 25.44 37.59
N SER A 19 17.14 26.11 36.44
CA SER A 19 15.87 26.46 35.78
C SER A 19 15.43 25.46 34.69
N MET A 20 16.32 24.56 34.23
CA MET A 20 16.02 23.56 33.18
C MET A 20 15.69 22.15 33.68
N ARG A 21 15.36 21.98 34.97
CA ARG A 21 14.92 20.69 35.55
C ARG A 21 13.45 20.62 35.98
N LEU A 22 12.58 21.43 35.37
CA LEU A 22 11.12 21.37 35.58
C LEU A 22 10.30 20.96 34.35
N ILE A 23 10.94 20.52 33.27
CA ILE A 23 10.26 19.93 32.10
C ILE A 23 10.53 18.42 32.09
N LYS A 24 9.92 17.72 33.06
CA LYS A 24 9.67 16.28 32.99
C LYS A 24 8.58 15.94 33.98
N GLY A 25 7.36 15.84 33.46
CA GLY A 25 6.16 15.56 34.25
C GLY A 25 4.93 15.33 33.38
N ASP A 26 5.06 14.61 32.27
CA ASP A 26 3.96 14.26 31.35
C ASP A 26 3.04 13.14 31.91
N ARG A 27 2.75 13.18 33.21
CA ARG A 27 1.96 12.15 33.90
C ARG A 27 0.98 12.63 34.98
N HIS A 28 0.76 13.93 35.15
CA HIS A 28 -0.18 14.44 36.16
C HIS A 28 -0.73 15.83 35.80
N LEU A 29 -1.65 15.97 34.85
CA LEU A 29 -2.19 17.31 34.52
C LEU A 29 -3.68 17.36 34.12
N PHE A 30 -4.54 16.46 34.59
CA PHE A 30 -6.00 16.69 34.49
C PHE A 30 -6.74 16.19 35.73
N SER A 31 -6.46 16.86 36.83
CA SER A 31 -7.45 17.12 37.87
C SER A 31 -6.89 18.28 38.68
N SER A 32 -7.40 19.50 38.46
CA SER A 32 -7.55 20.35 39.64
C SER A 32 -8.45 19.57 40.60
N SER A 33 -8.21 19.68 41.91
CA SER A 33 -9.09 19.08 42.92
C SER A 33 -10.57 19.41 42.62
N ASP A 34 -10.82 20.59 42.07
CA ASP A 34 -12.12 21.15 41.75
C ASP A 34 -12.82 20.45 40.58
N ASP A 35 -12.12 20.08 39.51
CA ASP A 35 -12.70 19.35 38.37
C ASP A 35 -13.28 17.99 38.83
N SER A 36 -12.63 17.31 39.77
CA SER A 36 -13.11 16.00 40.28
C SER A 36 -14.39 16.10 41.11
N MET A 37 -14.55 17.19 41.87
CA MET A 37 -15.72 17.44 42.71
C MET A 37 -16.92 17.84 41.86
N VAL A 38 -16.70 18.72 40.88
CA VAL A 38 -17.71 19.13 39.90
C VAL A 38 -18.18 17.93 39.08
N VAL A 39 -17.26 17.04 38.67
CA VAL A 39 -17.60 15.81 37.93
C VAL A 39 -18.51 14.89 38.73
N LYS A 40 -18.26 14.70 40.03
CA LYS A 40 -19.14 13.89 40.88
C LYS A 40 -20.55 14.49 40.98
N GLN A 41 -20.65 15.82 41.07
CA GLN A 41 -21.94 16.52 41.12
C GLN A 41 -22.71 16.36 39.80
N ILE A 42 -22.08 16.57 38.64
CA ILE A 42 -22.77 16.42 37.34
C ILE A 42 -23.15 14.95 37.08
N LEU A 43 -22.30 13.99 37.47
CA LEU A 43 -22.62 12.56 37.33
C LEU A 43 -23.85 12.19 38.15
N ALA A 44 -24.01 12.76 39.36
CA ALA A 44 -25.18 12.53 40.20
C ALA A 44 -26.49 13.06 39.58
N THR A 45 -26.42 14.03 38.66
CA THR A 45 -27.58 14.59 37.96
C THR A 45 -27.92 13.87 36.66
N HIS A 46 -27.14 12.85 36.26
CA HIS A 46 -27.32 12.13 35.00
C HIS A 46 -28.10 10.84 35.21
N SER A 47 -29.34 10.81 34.73
CA SER A 47 -30.22 9.64 34.76
C SER A 47 -30.98 9.56 33.43
N PRO A 48 -30.31 9.17 32.32
CA PRO A 48 -30.93 9.14 31.01
C PRO A 48 -32.07 8.11 30.98
N ASP A 49 -33.18 8.45 30.34
CA ASP A 49 -34.39 7.61 30.29
C ASP A 49 -34.38 6.58 29.14
N GLY A 50 -33.24 6.44 28.47
CA GLY A 50 -33.05 5.54 27.33
C GLY A 50 -33.52 6.09 25.98
N ARG A 51 -34.08 7.31 25.93
CA ARG A 51 -34.41 7.95 24.65
C ARG A 51 -33.14 8.40 23.94
N GLU A 52 -32.96 7.91 22.71
CA GLU A 52 -31.91 8.37 21.83
C GLU A 52 -32.45 9.41 20.85
N PHE A 53 -31.76 10.53 20.77
CA PHE A 53 -32.03 11.60 19.80
C PHE A 53 -30.85 11.68 18.84
N ASP A 54 -31.15 11.78 17.54
CA ASP A 54 -30.13 12.17 16.57
C ASP A 54 -29.83 13.66 16.77
N THR A 55 -28.69 13.98 17.36
CA THR A 55 -28.35 15.35 17.72
C THR A 55 -27.74 16.14 16.57
N ARG A 56 -27.40 15.49 15.45
CA ARG A 56 -26.66 16.11 14.34
C ARG A 56 -27.46 17.17 13.58
N PRO A 57 -28.74 16.96 13.19
CA PRO A 57 -29.52 18.00 12.51
C PRO A 57 -29.72 19.25 13.38
N LEU A 58 -29.99 19.08 14.68
CA LEU A 58 -30.15 20.21 15.61
C LEU A 58 -28.83 20.95 15.83
N PHE A 59 -27.70 20.23 15.87
CA PHE A 59 -26.38 20.83 15.92
C PHE A 59 -26.09 21.69 14.69
N HIS A 60 -26.32 21.18 13.47
CA HIS A 60 -26.10 21.94 12.23
C HIS A 60 -26.96 23.20 12.16
N LEU A 61 -28.21 23.15 12.63
CA LEU A 61 -29.07 24.33 12.71
C LEU A 61 -28.51 25.38 13.68
N ALA A 62 -28.06 24.96 14.87
CA ALA A 62 -27.45 25.86 15.84
C ALA A 62 -26.12 26.45 15.33
N GLU A 63 -25.31 25.64 14.66
CA GLU A 63 -24.07 26.07 14.00
C GLU A 63 -24.33 27.11 12.92
N ASP A 64 -25.32 26.90 12.05
CA ASP A 64 -25.71 27.84 10.99
C ASP A 64 -26.14 29.20 11.57
N ILE A 65 -26.98 29.20 12.62
CA ILE A 65 -27.39 30.43 13.31
C ILE A 65 -26.17 31.16 13.87
N LEU A 66 -25.26 30.45 14.56
CA LEU A 66 -24.08 31.05 15.19
C LEU A 66 -23.07 31.58 14.17
N GLN A 67 -22.90 30.92 13.02
CA GLN A 67 -22.03 31.39 11.94
C GLN A 67 -22.60 32.63 11.25
N LYS A 68 -23.91 32.65 10.94
CA LYS A 68 -24.60 33.80 10.30
C LYS A 68 -24.71 35.02 11.23
N ALA A 69 -24.71 34.80 12.54
CA ALA A 69 -24.78 35.86 13.56
C ALA A 69 -23.42 36.52 13.89
N THR A 70 -22.37 36.31 13.07
CA THR A 70 -21.02 36.86 13.33
C THR A 70 -20.97 38.40 13.12
N PRO A 71 -20.32 39.18 14.01
CA PRO A 71 -20.29 40.65 13.99
C PRO A 71 -19.67 41.32 12.76
N THR A 72 -19.01 40.58 11.87
CA THR A 72 -18.25 41.10 10.70
C THR A 72 -19.13 41.84 9.68
N LEU A 73 -20.46 41.78 9.84
CA LEU A 73 -21.47 42.37 8.94
C LEU A 73 -22.20 43.57 9.57
N LEU A 74 -21.50 44.49 10.23
CA LEU A 74 -22.02 45.87 10.36
C LEU A 74 -21.93 46.54 8.97
N LEU A 75 -22.81 46.11 8.06
CA LEU A 75 -22.89 46.58 6.68
C LEU A 75 -23.11 48.09 6.69
N THR A 76 -22.20 48.82 6.04
CA THR A 76 -22.54 50.12 5.48
C THR A 76 -23.66 49.91 4.45
N PRO A 77 -24.54 50.90 4.20
CA PRO A 77 -25.77 50.72 3.40
C PRO A 77 -25.58 50.32 1.92
N GLN A 78 -24.34 50.04 1.48
CA GLN A 78 -23.98 49.94 0.06
C GLN A 78 -23.60 48.53 -0.40
N ASP A 79 -23.38 47.57 0.50
CA ASP A 79 -23.10 46.18 0.13
C ASP A 79 -24.30 45.27 0.48
N ARG A 80 -25.19 45.06 -0.49
CA ARG A 80 -26.24 44.03 -0.40
C ARG A 80 -25.61 42.65 -0.63
N PRO A 81 -25.81 41.65 0.24
CA PRO A 81 -25.69 40.27 -0.16
C PRO A 81 -26.92 39.92 -1.01
N GLU A 82 -26.70 39.42 -2.23
CA GLU A 82 -27.73 38.68 -2.98
C GLU A 82 -28.23 37.52 -2.11
N LEU A 83 -29.54 37.24 -2.15
CA LEU A 83 -30.14 36.09 -1.45
C LEU A 83 -29.40 34.82 -1.88
N VAL A 84 -28.55 34.29 -0.99
CA VAL A 84 -27.99 32.95 -1.15
C VAL A 84 -29.14 31.98 -0.92
N GLU A 85 -29.48 31.18 -1.94
CA GLU A 85 -30.43 30.08 -1.82
C GLU A 85 -29.95 29.11 -0.72
N ASP A 86 -30.82 28.90 0.27
CA ASP A 86 -30.58 28.08 1.46
C ASP A 86 -30.55 26.60 1.05
N LYS A 87 -29.37 25.97 1.06
CA LYS A 87 -29.17 24.54 0.74
C LYS A 87 -29.23 23.64 1.99
N LEU A 88 -30.08 23.94 2.95
CA LEU A 88 -30.33 23.06 4.09
C LEU A 88 -31.71 22.40 3.96
N ASP A 89 -31.73 21.07 3.87
CA ASP A 89 -32.96 20.29 3.97
C ASP A 89 -33.50 20.35 5.41
N HIS A 90 -34.28 21.39 5.73
CA HIS A 90 -34.89 21.63 7.04
C HIS A 90 -35.94 20.56 7.45
N SER A 91 -36.21 19.58 6.59
CA SER A 91 -37.24 18.55 6.79
C SER A 91 -36.90 17.55 7.91
N GLU A 92 -35.62 17.20 8.11
CA GLU A 92 -35.21 16.24 9.15
C GLU A 92 -35.18 16.87 10.56
N ALA A 93 -34.84 18.17 10.65
CA ALA A 93 -34.83 18.89 11.92
C ALA A 93 -36.25 19.19 12.44
N ALA A 94 -37.25 19.30 11.56
CA ALA A 94 -38.61 19.71 11.90
C ALA A 94 -39.31 18.78 12.91
N GLY A 95 -39.24 17.46 12.72
CA GLY A 95 -39.87 16.49 13.63
C GLY A 95 -39.22 16.45 15.02
N MET A 96 -37.91 16.68 15.11
CA MET A 96 -37.21 16.77 16.40
C MET A 96 -37.49 18.08 17.13
N LEU A 97 -37.59 19.19 16.39
CA LEU A 97 -37.94 20.49 16.95
C LEU A 97 -39.34 20.47 17.56
N GLU A 98 -40.29 19.72 17.00
CA GLU A 98 -41.64 19.58 17.56
C GLU A 98 -41.61 18.99 19.00
N VAL A 99 -40.68 18.08 19.28
CA VAL A 99 -40.51 17.45 20.60
C VAL A 99 -39.64 18.30 21.54
N LEU A 100 -38.59 18.95 21.01
CA LEU A 100 -37.57 19.62 21.81
C LEU A 100 -37.80 21.13 21.97
N ALA A 101 -38.64 21.79 21.17
CA ALA A 101 -38.82 23.24 21.16
C ALA A 101 -39.21 23.80 22.54
N SER A 102 -40.13 23.13 23.25
CA SER A 102 -40.52 23.54 24.60
C SER A 102 -39.36 23.43 25.59
N THR A 103 -38.50 22.42 25.43
CA THR A 103 -37.30 22.22 26.25
C THR A 103 -36.24 23.26 25.91
N ILE A 104 -35.95 23.49 24.63
CA ILE A 104 -35.00 24.51 24.15
C ILE A 104 -35.42 25.91 24.65
N HIS A 105 -36.70 26.26 24.51
CA HIS A 105 -37.24 27.52 24.99
C HIS A 105 -37.09 27.66 26.50
N ARG A 106 -37.46 26.64 27.27
CA ARG A 106 -37.30 26.63 28.73
C ARG A 106 -35.84 26.81 29.16
N ILE A 107 -34.90 26.12 28.49
CA ILE A 107 -33.46 26.24 28.76
C ILE A 107 -32.96 27.66 28.41
N SER A 108 -33.41 28.23 27.30
CA SER A 108 -33.11 29.62 26.91
C SER A 108 -33.61 30.62 27.97
N CYS A 109 -34.83 30.43 28.48
CA CYS A 109 -35.36 31.24 29.58
C CYS A 109 -34.55 31.05 30.87
N GLU A 110 -34.16 29.82 31.21
CA GLU A 110 -33.38 29.52 32.42
C GLU A 110 -31.98 30.18 32.37
N ILE A 111 -31.33 30.12 31.21
CA ILE A 111 -30.07 30.84 30.94
C ILE A 111 -30.27 32.35 31.10
N THR A 112 -31.39 32.91 30.64
CA THR A 112 -31.61 34.37 30.65
C THR A 112 -32.05 34.89 32.02
N CYS A 113 -33.01 34.25 32.68
CA CYS A 113 -33.65 34.73 33.91
C CYS A 113 -32.76 34.62 35.16
N LYS A 114 -31.84 33.64 35.23
CA LYS A 114 -30.97 33.44 36.40
C LYS A 114 -29.84 34.47 36.49
N PHE A 115 -29.50 35.15 35.40
CA PHE A 115 -28.45 36.18 35.39
C PHE A 115 -28.93 37.58 35.74
N SER A 116 -30.19 37.93 35.44
CA SER A 116 -30.78 39.20 35.89
C SER A 116 -30.88 39.33 37.43
N GLY A 117 -30.67 38.23 38.17
CA GLY A 117 -30.65 38.18 39.64
C GLY A 117 -29.27 38.00 40.28
N GLY A 118 -28.15 38.13 39.54
CA GLY A 118 -26.79 38.02 40.10
C GLY A 118 -26.32 36.58 40.40
N GLY A 119 -26.84 35.58 39.69
CA GLY A 119 -26.52 34.17 39.89
C GLY A 119 -25.08 33.78 39.50
N GLU A 120 -24.47 32.88 40.27
CA GLU A 120 -23.13 32.32 39.98
C GLU A 120 -23.16 31.40 38.74
N PRO A 121 -22.21 31.51 37.78
CA PRO A 121 -22.19 30.69 36.56
C PRO A 121 -22.20 29.17 36.80
N HIS A 122 -21.61 28.71 37.91
CA HIS A 122 -21.62 27.30 38.29
C HIS A 122 -23.03 26.81 38.68
N ALA A 123 -23.75 27.60 39.49
CA ALA A 123 -25.10 27.26 39.93
C ALA A 123 -26.09 27.20 38.74
N THR A 124 -25.98 28.14 37.79
CA THR A 124 -26.79 28.10 36.56
C THR A 124 -26.46 26.87 35.73
N THR A 125 -25.17 26.52 35.58
CA THR A 125 -24.75 25.32 34.86
C THR A 125 -25.35 24.04 35.48
N LEU A 126 -25.31 23.90 36.81
CA LEU A 126 -25.92 22.76 37.51
C LEU A 126 -27.45 22.71 37.37
N ALA A 127 -28.11 23.87 37.36
CA ALA A 127 -29.55 23.95 37.14
C ALA A 127 -29.92 23.42 35.74
N LEU A 128 -29.16 23.77 34.70
CA LEU A 128 -29.32 23.21 33.35
C LEU A 128 -29.13 21.69 33.33
N PHE A 129 -28.15 21.15 34.06
CA PHE A 129 -27.94 19.70 34.16
C PHE A 129 -29.12 18.97 34.80
N ASN A 130 -29.71 19.53 35.87
CA ASN A 130 -30.92 19.00 36.50
C ASN A 130 -32.14 19.09 35.56
N SER A 131 -32.26 20.22 34.86
CA SER A 131 -33.27 20.45 33.84
C SER A 131 -33.19 19.47 32.67
N LEU A 132 -32.02 18.90 32.41
CA LEU A 132 -31.75 17.98 31.30
C LEU A 132 -31.37 16.57 31.79
N THR A 133 -31.71 16.19 33.02
CA THR A 133 -31.31 14.92 33.67
C THR A 133 -31.53 13.68 32.79
N ASN A 134 -32.67 13.63 32.10
CA ASN A 134 -33.14 12.49 31.32
C ASN A 134 -32.47 12.36 29.94
N TYR A 135 -31.67 13.34 29.52
CA TYR A 135 -31.00 13.34 28.23
C TYR A 135 -29.59 12.75 28.31
N SER A 136 -29.14 12.16 27.20
CA SER A 136 -27.75 11.76 27.01
C SER A 136 -26.80 12.96 27.02
N TRP A 137 -25.50 12.73 27.22
CA TRP A 137 -24.49 13.80 27.31
C TRP A 137 -24.42 14.69 26.06
N ASP A 138 -24.48 14.10 24.87
CA ASP A 138 -24.53 14.81 23.60
C ASP A 138 -25.81 15.64 23.47
N ALA A 139 -26.98 15.09 23.83
CA ALA A 139 -28.26 15.78 23.76
C ALA A 139 -28.32 16.97 24.73
N LYS A 140 -27.82 16.81 25.97
CA LYS A 140 -27.69 17.90 26.95
C LYS A 140 -26.93 19.09 26.36
N MET A 141 -25.82 18.80 25.70
CA MET A 141 -24.94 19.80 25.11
C MET A 141 -25.59 20.47 23.90
N VAL A 142 -26.16 19.70 22.96
CA VAL A 142 -26.78 20.24 21.74
C VAL A 142 -28.05 21.03 22.05
N ILE A 143 -28.88 20.59 23.00
CA ILE A 143 -30.06 21.35 23.44
C ILE A 143 -29.64 22.68 24.08
N SER A 144 -28.61 22.67 24.93
CA SER A 144 -28.08 23.90 25.55
C SER A 144 -27.48 24.84 24.49
N LEU A 145 -26.78 24.30 23.50
CA LEU A 145 -26.21 25.05 22.39
C LEU A 145 -27.31 25.66 21.51
N ALA A 146 -28.35 24.91 21.18
CA ALA A 146 -29.50 25.39 20.40
C ALA A 146 -30.26 26.50 21.14
N ALA A 147 -30.46 26.36 22.45
CA ALA A 147 -31.07 27.39 23.29
C ALA A 147 -30.27 28.69 23.30
N PHE A 148 -28.94 28.58 23.39
CA PHE A 148 -28.06 29.74 23.26
C PHE A 148 -28.06 30.33 21.85
N ALA A 149 -27.98 29.49 20.81
CA ALA A 149 -28.00 29.92 19.42
C ALA A 149 -29.27 30.71 19.10
N ALA A 150 -30.43 30.29 19.61
CA ALA A 150 -31.67 31.03 19.47
C ALA A 150 -31.58 32.44 20.08
N SER A 151 -31.13 32.56 21.33
CA SER A 151 -30.97 33.87 21.99
C SER A 151 -29.89 34.74 21.35
N TYR A 152 -28.78 34.13 20.93
CA TYR A 152 -27.67 34.79 20.23
C TYR A 152 -28.11 35.33 18.87
N GLY A 153 -28.80 34.48 18.10
CA GLY A 153 -29.34 34.80 16.79
C GLY A 153 -30.40 35.91 16.88
N GLU A 154 -31.32 35.84 17.83
CA GLU A 154 -32.30 36.92 18.07
C GLU A 154 -31.63 38.26 18.37
N PHE A 155 -30.59 38.27 19.21
CA PHE A 155 -29.83 39.49 19.52
C PHE A 155 -29.20 40.09 18.26
N TRP A 156 -28.45 39.30 17.50
CA TRP A 156 -27.75 39.78 16.30
C TRP A 156 -28.67 40.10 15.14
N LEU A 157 -29.78 39.38 14.97
CA LEU A 157 -30.79 39.68 13.98
C LEU A 157 -31.40 41.07 14.21
N ILE A 158 -31.72 41.40 15.47
CA ILE A 158 -32.20 42.73 15.85
C ILE A 158 -31.10 43.78 15.61
N ALA A 159 -29.86 43.48 16.04
CA ALA A 159 -28.72 44.39 15.87
C ALA A 159 -28.41 44.70 14.40
N GLN A 160 -28.49 43.72 13.50
CA GLN A 160 -28.22 43.88 12.06
C GLN A 160 -29.36 44.61 11.33
N LEU A 161 -30.62 44.34 11.71
CA LEU A 161 -31.79 44.88 11.00
C LEU A 161 -32.33 46.20 11.54
N HIS A 162 -31.81 46.71 12.67
CA HIS A 162 -32.37 47.91 13.34
C HIS A 162 -32.39 49.17 12.45
N ALA A 163 -31.48 49.28 11.48
CA ALA A 163 -31.40 50.43 10.56
C ALA A 163 -32.45 50.37 9.43
N VAL A 164 -32.92 49.17 9.07
CA VAL A 164 -33.73 48.93 7.86
C VAL A 164 -35.17 48.49 8.18
N ASN A 165 -35.37 47.78 9.30
CA ASN A 165 -36.66 47.22 9.68
C ASN A 165 -37.30 48.02 10.85
N PRO A 166 -38.49 48.63 10.67
CA PRO A 166 -39.15 49.41 11.72
C PRO A 166 -39.44 48.63 13.02
N LEU A 167 -39.79 47.34 12.92
CA LEU A 167 -40.02 46.49 14.09
C LEU A 167 -38.70 46.24 14.83
N ALA A 168 -37.64 45.88 14.10
CA ALA A 168 -36.31 45.70 14.68
C ALA A 168 -35.82 47.00 15.34
N LYS A 169 -36.09 48.17 14.73
CA LYS A 169 -35.77 49.48 15.30
C LYS A 169 -36.48 49.73 16.64
N SER A 170 -37.79 49.48 16.72
CA SER A 170 -38.56 49.64 17.97
C SER A 170 -38.07 48.68 19.07
N VAL A 171 -37.79 47.42 18.73
CA VAL A 171 -37.25 46.45 19.69
C VAL A 171 -35.83 46.81 20.12
N ALA A 172 -34.99 47.28 19.20
CA ALA A 172 -33.63 47.72 19.49
C ALA A 172 -33.59 48.91 20.46
N LEU A 173 -34.53 49.87 20.31
CA LEU A 173 -34.68 51.01 21.22
C LEU A 173 -35.06 50.56 22.65
N LEU A 174 -35.99 49.61 22.79
CA LEU A 174 -36.36 49.06 24.10
C LEU A 174 -35.22 48.31 24.78
N LYS A 175 -34.39 47.64 23.98
CA LYS A 175 -33.19 46.92 24.42
C LYS A 175 -31.94 47.82 24.50
N GLN A 176 -32.06 49.13 24.25
CA GLN A 176 -30.97 50.12 24.25
C GLN A 176 -29.74 49.75 23.37
N LEU A 177 -29.91 48.94 22.32
CA LEU A 177 -28.81 48.49 21.44
C LEU A 177 -28.06 49.61 20.69
N PRO A 178 -28.70 50.70 20.22
CA PRO A 178 -28.01 51.73 19.44
C PRO A 178 -26.79 52.33 20.16
N GLY A 179 -26.86 52.57 21.48
CA GLY A 179 -25.71 53.08 22.25
C GLY A 179 -24.57 52.06 22.39
N VAL A 180 -24.89 50.77 22.41
CA VAL A 180 -23.91 49.66 22.45
C VAL A 180 -23.16 49.55 21.12
N LEU A 181 -23.87 49.74 19.99
CA LEU A 181 -23.30 49.67 18.64
C LEU A 181 -22.44 50.90 18.28
N GLU A 182 -22.75 52.08 18.83
CA GLU A 182 -21.93 53.29 18.67
C GLU A 182 -20.50 53.16 19.24
N HIS A 183 -20.25 52.18 20.12
CA HIS A 183 -18.95 51.92 20.75
C HIS A 183 -18.36 50.56 20.34
N ALA A 184 -18.75 50.03 19.17
CA ALA A 184 -18.34 48.71 18.69
C ALA A 184 -16.81 48.51 18.67
N ASP A 185 -16.03 49.54 18.34
CA ASP A 185 -14.57 49.49 18.29
C ASP A 185 -13.92 49.13 19.64
N VAL A 186 -14.52 49.57 20.76
CA VAL A 186 -14.01 49.28 22.13
C VAL A 186 -14.39 47.87 22.59
N LEU A 187 -15.47 47.32 22.02
CA LEU A 187 -15.99 45.98 22.32
C LEU A 187 -15.42 44.89 21.40
N GLN A 188 -14.66 45.27 20.36
CA GLN A 188 -14.08 44.32 19.41
C GLN A 188 -13.29 43.17 20.07
N PRO A 189 -12.37 43.39 21.04
CA PRO A 189 -11.65 42.29 21.69
C PRO A 189 -12.56 41.32 22.46
N ARG A 190 -13.69 41.83 22.96
CA ARG A 190 -14.71 41.03 23.67
C ARG A 190 -15.49 40.16 22.68
N PHE A 191 -15.86 40.71 21.53
CA PHE A 191 -16.51 39.93 20.46
C PHE A 191 -15.58 38.87 19.87
N GLU A 192 -14.29 39.18 19.70
CA GLU A 192 -13.28 38.21 19.25
C GLU A 192 -13.13 37.06 20.25
N ALA A 193 -13.02 37.36 21.55
CA ALA A 193 -12.96 36.33 22.60
C ALA A 193 -14.25 35.48 22.66
N LEU A 194 -15.41 36.09 22.48
CA LEU A 194 -16.71 35.40 22.41
C LEU A 194 -16.78 34.45 21.21
N ASN A 195 -16.40 34.93 20.01
CA ASN A 195 -16.41 34.12 18.79
C ASN A 195 -15.41 32.95 18.88
N SER A 196 -14.23 33.20 19.45
CA SER A 196 -13.25 32.14 19.73
C SER A 196 -13.81 31.06 20.66
N LEU A 197 -14.53 31.46 21.71
CA LEU A 197 -15.19 30.53 22.63
C LEU A 197 -16.34 29.75 21.95
N ILE A 198 -17.18 30.43 21.15
CA ILE A 198 -18.24 29.80 20.35
C ILE A 198 -17.65 28.75 19.39
N HIS A 199 -16.58 29.09 18.68
CA HIS A 199 -15.90 28.14 17.79
C HIS A 199 -15.36 26.91 18.57
N SER A 200 -14.81 27.14 19.76
CA SER A 200 -14.32 26.07 20.64
C SER A 200 -15.46 25.15 21.11
N ILE A 201 -16.62 25.73 21.45
CA ILE A 201 -17.86 25.02 21.81
C ILE A 201 -18.33 24.14 20.64
N LEU A 202 -18.39 24.69 19.42
CA LEU A 202 -18.80 23.94 18.22
C LEU A 202 -17.89 22.74 17.96
N ASN A 203 -16.57 22.93 18.04
CA ASN A 203 -15.59 21.86 17.83
C ASN A 203 -15.73 20.71 18.84
N VAL A 204 -15.85 21.01 20.14
CA VAL A 204 -16.09 19.96 21.16
C VAL A 204 -17.44 19.29 20.93
N THR A 205 -18.47 20.06 20.60
CA THR A 205 -19.82 19.53 20.39
C THR A 205 -19.84 18.51 19.25
N MET A 206 -19.27 18.86 18.10
CA MET A 206 -19.11 17.95 16.96
C MET A 206 -18.26 16.73 17.31
N CYS A 207 -17.16 16.92 18.06
CA CYS A 207 -16.29 15.81 18.47
C CYS A 207 -17.04 14.75 19.29
N ILE A 208 -17.87 15.16 20.26
CA ILE A 208 -18.67 14.23 21.07
C ILE A 208 -19.79 13.57 20.25
N ILE A 209 -20.42 14.29 19.31
CA ILE A 209 -21.39 13.69 18.37
C ILE A 209 -20.71 12.56 17.58
N ARG A 210 -19.50 12.80 17.05
CA ARG A 210 -18.73 11.78 16.33
C ARG A 210 -18.35 10.56 17.17
N PHE A 211 -18.17 10.71 18.48
CA PHE A 211 -17.97 9.56 19.38
C PHE A 211 -19.22 8.69 19.51
N LYS A 212 -20.40 9.31 19.54
CA LYS A 212 -21.68 8.58 19.58
C LYS A 212 -21.97 7.84 18.27
N GLU A 213 -21.53 8.41 17.14
CA GLU A 213 -21.67 7.82 15.81
C GLU A 213 -20.67 6.68 15.50
N LEU A 214 -19.77 6.35 16.44
CA LEU A 214 -18.84 5.24 16.24
C LEU A 214 -19.60 3.91 16.16
N PRO A 215 -19.30 3.02 15.19
CA PRO A 215 -20.04 1.79 15.06
C PRO A 215 -19.73 0.83 16.22
N PRO A 216 -20.75 0.37 16.97
CA PRO A 216 -20.57 -0.40 18.19
C PRO A 216 -19.97 -1.79 17.95
N GLU A 217 -20.06 -2.31 16.72
CA GLU A 217 -19.48 -3.61 16.35
C GLU A 217 -17.94 -3.59 16.47
N TYR A 218 -17.32 -2.44 16.22
CA TYR A 218 -15.87 -2.29 16.20
C TYR A 218 -15.33 -1.65 17.49
N VAL A 219 -16.08 -0.74 18.11
CA VAL A 219 -15.65 -0.02 19.32
C VAL A 219 -16.71 -0.19 20.40
N SER A 220 -16.44 -1.08 21.37
CA SER A 220 -17.29 -1.21 22.56
C SER A 220 -16.89 -0.21 23.63
N HIS A 221 -17.77 0.00 24.60
CA HIS A 221 -17.51 0.84 25.79
C HIS A 221 -16.29 0.38 26.61
N ASP A 222 -15.91 -0.89 26.50
CA ASP A 222 -14.80 -1.49 27.25
C ASP A 222 -13.44 -1.32 26.55
N THR A 223 -13.41 -0.76 25.34
CA THR A 223 -12.13 -0.45 24.68
C THR A 223 -11.41 0.66 25.44
N PRO A 224 -10.08 0.58 25.66
CA PRO A 224 -9.38 1.51 26.54
C PRO A 224 -9.44 2.97 26.07
N GLU A 225 -9.48 3.18 24.75
CA GLU A 225 -9.67 4.49 24.11
C GLU A 225 -11.07 5.05 24.42
N MET A 226 -12.12 4.22 24.29
CA MET A 226 -13.49 4.60 24.58
C MET A 226 -13.76 4.75 26.09
N GLU A 227 -13.13 3.94 26.93
CA GLU A 227 -13.18 4.06 28.39
C GLU A 227 -12.57 5.40 28.84
N THR A 228 -11.43 5.76 28.25
CA THR A 228 -10.78 7.05 28.48
C THR A 228 -11.66 8.19 27.99
N ALA A 229 -12.22 8.10 26.77
CA ALA A 229 -13.14 9.11 26.25
C ALA A 229 -14.38 9.26 27.14
N SER A 230 -14.99 8.14 27.57
CA SER A 230 -16.20 8.10 28.42
C SER A 230 -16.00 8.79 29.77
N LYS A 231 -14.80 8.71 30.35
CA LYS A 231 -14.45 9.46 31.58
C LYS A 231 -14.34 10.97 31.34
N HIS A 232 -13.93 11.38 30.14
CA HIS A 232 -13.72 12.79 29.79
C HIS A 232 -14.94 13.48 29.17
N ILE A 233 -15.89 12.73 28.58
CA ILE A 233 -17.12 13.28 27.98
C ILE A 233 -17.94 14.10 28.99
N PRO A 234 -18.22 13.64 30.23
CA PRO A 234 -18.95 14.45 31.21
C PRO A 234 -18.24 15.77 31.55
N ILE A 235 -16.90 15.73 31.66
CA ILE A 235 -16.06 16.92 31.88
C ILE A 235 -16.22 17.89 30.71
N ALA A 236 -16.13 17.38 29.48
CA ALA A 236 -16.27 18.18 28.28
C ALA A 236 -17.65 18.83 28.18
N VAL A 237 -18.72 18.09 28.48
CA VAL A 237 -20.10 18.60 28.45
C VAL A 237 -20.30 19.68 29.51
N TYR A 238 -19.77 19.49 30.72
CA TYR A 238 -19.82 20.52 31.76
C TYR A 238 -19.14 21.82 31.34
N TRP A 239 -17.88 21.73 30.88
CA TRP A 239 -17.14 22.92 30.46
C TRP A 239 -17.78 23.59 29.24
N THR A 240 -18.37 22.81 28.33
CA THR A 240 -19.09 23.35 27.17
C THR A 240 -20.36 24.08 27.59
N ILE A 241 -21.22 23.50 28.44
CA ILE A 241 -22.43 24.16 28.93
C ILE A 241 -22.07 25.39 29.79
N ARG A 242 -21.03 25.30 30.62
CA ARG A 242 -20.52 26.46 31.37
C ARG A 242 -20.06 27.58 30.44
N SER A 243 -19.39 27.25 29.35
CA SER A 243 -18.98 28.21 28.35
C SER A 243 -20.17 28.81 27.60
N ILE A 244 -21.19 28.03 27.28
CA ILE A 244 -22.47 28.53 26.72
C ILE A 244 -23.12 29.54 27.67
N VAL A 245 -23.18 29.20 28.97
CA VAL A 245 -23.70 30.07 30.02
C VAL A 245 -22.89 31.37 30.12
N ALA A 246 -21.56 31.28 30.05
CA ALA A 246 -20.69 32.46 30.02
C ALA A 246 -20.95 33.33 28.79
N CYS A 247 -21.04 32.74 27.59
CA CYS A 247 -21.39 33.47 26.36
C CYS A 247 -22.74 34.20 26.47
N ALA A 248 -23.76 33.52 27.01
CA ALA A 248 -25.08 34.13 27.20
C ALA A 248 -25.06 35.29 28.19
N SER A 249 -24.34 35.15 29.30
CA SER A 249 -24.15 36.22 30.29
C SER A 249 -23.55 37.48 29.66
N GLN A 250 -22.57 37.32 28.76
CA GLN A 250 -21.95 38.43 28.06
C GLN A 250 -22.94 39.20 27.17
N ILE A 251 -23.85 38.50 26.50
CA ILE A 251 -24.88 39.14 25.66
C ILE A 251 -25.92 39.85 26.49
N ILE A 252 -26.33 39.24 27.61
CA ILE A 252 -27.28 39.86 28.54
C ILE A 252 -26.67 41.13 29.14
N ALA A 253 -25.40 41.07 29.55
CA ALA A 253 -24.67 42.22 30.07
C ALA A 253 -24.63 43.40 29.08
N LEU A 254 -24.48 43.11 27.78
CA LEU A 254 -24.56 44.12 26.72
C LEU A 254 -25.94 44.78 26.60
N VAL A 255 -27.03 44.07 26.93
CA VAL A 255 -28.41 44.59 26.85
C VAL A 255 -28.84 45.29 28.15
N SER A 256 -28.40 44.82 29.32
CA SER A 256 -28.92 45.26 30.62
C SER A 256 -28.20 46.46 31.23
N LEU A 257 -26.94 46.73 30.86
CA LEU A 257 -26.11 47.76 31.50
C LEU A 257 -25.61 48.75 30.45
N GLY A 258 -26.39 49.82 30.20
CA GLY A 258 -25.89 50.96 29.43
C GLY A 258 -24.60 51.53 30.06
N HIS A 259 -23.61 51.84 29.22
CA HIS A 259 -22.35 52.61 29.37
C HIS A 259 -21.52 52.62 30.68
N GLU A 260 -21.91 51.99 31.78
CA GLU A 260 -21.16 52.06 33.06
C GLU A 260 -20.13 50.94 33.27
N HIS A 261 -19.93 50.04 32.30
CA HIS A 261 -18.81 49.09 32.28
C HIS A 261 -18.00 49.23 30.99
N LEU A 262 -17.11 50.23 30.96
CA LEU A 262 -15.99 50.26 30.03
C LEU A 262 -15.07 49.07 30.33
N SER A 263 -15.14 48.03 29.48
CA SER A 263 -14.24 46.88 29.36
C SER A 263 -13.49 46.47 30.63
N SER A 264 -14.11 45.63 31.47
CA SER A 264 -13.33 44.89 32.46
C SER A 264 -12.43 43.89 31.73
N THR A 265 -11.10 44.03 31.85
CA THR A 265 -10.13 43.06 31.31
C THR A 265 -10.37 41.66 31.87
N THR A 266 -11.03 41.57 33.03
CA THR A 266 -11.46 40.33 33.69
C THR A 266 -12.45 39.52 32.86
N GLU A 267 -13.49 40.13 32.27
CA GLU A 267 -14.50 39.41 31.46
C GLU A 267 -13.92 38.81 30.18
N VAL A 268 -13.06 39.55 29.49
CA VAL A 268 -12.37 39.06 28.26
C VAL A 268 -11.39 37.93 28.60
N TRP A 269 -10.69 38.04 29.74
CA TRP A 269 -9.78 37.01 30.22
C TRP A 269 -10.52 35.71 30.60
N GLU A 270 -11.70 35.81 31.22
CA GLU A 270 -12.53 34.66 31.56
C GLU A 270 -13.00 33.89 30.32
N LEU A 271 -13.49 34.59 29.28
CA LEU A 271 -13.87 33.96 28.01
C LEU A 271 -12.68 33.29 27.33
N SER A 272 -11.54 33.96 27.31
CA SER A 272 -10.30 33.43 26.71
C SER A 272 -9.77 32.20 27.47
N SER A 273 -9.85 32.22 28.80
CA SER A 273 -9.48 31.10 29.66
C SER A 273 -10.40 29.90 29.46
N LEU A 274 -11.71 30.13 29.35
CA LEU A 274 -12.68 29.09 29.00
C LEU A 274 -12.42 28.54 27.59
N ALA A 275 -12.11 29.38 26.61
CA ALA A 275 -11.81 28.94 25.25
C ALA A 275 -10.56 28.05 25.24
N HIS A 276 -9.52 28.43 25.97
CA HIS A 276 -8.33 27.60 26.12
C HIS A 276 -8.63 26.26 26.81
N LYS A 277 -9.42 26.25 27.88
CA LYS A 277 -9.83 25.01 28.58
C LYS A 277 -10.63 24.08 27.66
N VAL A 278 -11.62 24.60 26.95
CA VAL A 278 -12.46 23.83 26.00
C VAL A 278 -11.63 23.29 24.84
N ASN A 279 -10.71 24.09 24.29
CA ASN A 279 -9.81 23.65 23.22
C ASN A 279 -8.82 22.56 23.67
N ASN A 280 -8.30 22.63 24.89
CA ASN A 280 -7.46 21.56 25.42
C ASN A 280 -8.23 20.24 25.57
N ILE A 281 -9.48 20.31 26.02
CA ILE A 281 -10.38 19.14 26.09
C ILE A 281 -10.65 18.60 24.69
N HIS A 282 -10.96 19.47 23.71
CA HIS A 282 -11.13 19.12 22.31
C HIS A 282 -9.90 18.36 21.78
N GLY A 283 -8.70 18.90 21.98
CA GLY A 283 -7.46 18.26 21.50
C GLY A 283 -7.23 16.87 22.08
N HIS A 284 -7.60 16.63 23.34
CA HIS A 284 -7.53 15.29 23.94
C HIS A 284 -8.59 14.34 23.35
N LEU A 285 -9.85 14.78 23.28
CA LEU A 285 -10.93 13.97 22.71
C LEU A 285 -10.68 13.62 21.24
N THR A 286 -10.19 14.56 20.44
CA THR A 286 -9.86 14.33 19.04
C THR A 286 -8.75 13.30 18.87
N LYS A 287 -7.72 13.32 19.73
CA LYS A 287 -6.70 12.25 19.75
C LYS A 287 -7.29 10.88 20.06
N GLN A 288 -8.20 10.79 21.05
CA GLN A 288 -8.88 9.53 21.36
C GLN A 288 -9.76 9.06 20.19
N LEU A 289 -10.44 9.99 19.53
CA LEU A 289 -11.29 9.70 18.38
C LEU A 289 -10.48 9.16 17.19
N GLU A 290 -9.31 9.74 16.93
CA GLU A 290 -8.37 9.23 15.91
C GLU A 290 -7.88 7.81 16.21
N LEU A 291 -7.63 7.48 17.48
CA LEU A 291 -7.27 6.12 17.89
C LEU A 291 -8.43 5.14 17.67
N CYS A 292 -9.66 5.53 18.02
CA CYS A 292 -10.85 4.71 17.72
C CYS A 292 -10.99 4.44 16.22
N PHE A 293 -10.82 5.45 15.36
CA PHE A 293 -10.89 5.26 13.91
C PHE A 293 -9.77 4.33 13.38
N LYS A 294 -8.57 4.40 13.94
CA LYS A 294 -7.48 3.44 13.61
C LYS A 294 -7.86 2.01 13.99
N LEU A 295 -8.39 1.79 15.19
CA LEU A 295 -8.85 0.47 15.63
C LEU A 295 -9.97 -0.09 14.74
N ILE A 296 -10.93 0.75 14.36
CA ILE A 296 -12.00 0.38 13.42
C ILE A 296 -11.40 -0.06 12.09
N ASP A 297 -10.47 0.72 11.55
CA ASP A 297 -9.81 0.40 10.28
C ASP A 297 -9.05 -0.92 10.38
N GLU A 298 -8.26 -1.13 11.44
CA GLU A 298 -7.52 -2.38 11.68
C GLU A 298 -8.45 -3.60 11.76
N LYS A 299 -9.54 -3.51 12.52
CA LYS A 299 -10.54 -4.60 12.61
C LYS A 299 -11.19 -4.89 11.26
N LYS A 300 -11.58 -3.86 10.52
CA LYS A 300 -12.13 -4.02 9.15
C LYS A 300 -11.13 -4.68 8.21
N GLN A 301 -9.84 -4.35 8.31
CA GLN A 301 -8.80 -5.02 7.51
C GLN A 301 -8.66 -6.51 7.88
N ILE A 302 -8.73 -6.85 9.16
CA ILE A 302 -8.70 -8.26 9.62
C ILE A 302 -9.91 -9.02 9.10
N GLU A 303 -11.12 -8.45 9.21
CA GLU A 303 -12.34 -9.08 8.72
C GLU A 303 -12.31 -9.27 7.20
N ALA A 304 -11.88 -8.26 6.45
CA ALA A 304 -11.71 -8.35 5.00
C ALA A 304 -10.69 -9.44 4.62
N TYR A 305 -9.57 -9.55 5.34
CA TYR A 305 -8.59 -10.62 5.15
C TYR A 305 -9.18 -12.01 5.41
N LEU A 306 -9.89 -12.19 6.52
CA LEU A 306 -10.55 -13.47 6.84
C LEU A 306 -11.66 -13.81 5.85
N ALA A 307 -12.39 -12.81 5.35
CA ALA A 307 -13.36 -12.98 4.28
C ALA A 307 -12.69 -13.44 2.98
N LEU A 308 -11.55 -12.87 2.60
CA LEU A 308 -10.75 -13.32 1.45
C LEU A 308 -10.28 -14.77 1.61
N VAL A 309 -9.75 -15.15 2.77
CA VAL A 309 -9.35 -16.55 3.04
C VAL A 309 -10.52 -17.50 2.83
N ARG A 310 -11.68 -17.20 3.42
CA ARG A 310 -12.89 -18.01 3.26
C ARG A 310 -13.36 -18.07 1.80
N LEU A 311 -13.29 -16.95 1.07
CA LEU A 311 -13.67 -16.89 -0.34
C LEU A 311 -12.83 -17.83 -1.20
N PHE A 312 -11.54 -17.99 -0.94
CA PHE A 312 -10.69 -18.91 -1.69
C PHE A 312 -10.91 -20.40 -1.32
N GLU A 313 -11.49 -20.68 -0.15
CA GLU A 313 -11.84 -22.05 0.28
C GLU A 313 -13.23 -22.48 -0.22
N THR A 314 -14.13 -21.53 -0.49
CA THR A 314 -15.48 -21.80 -0.99
C THR A 314 -15.50 -22.13 -2.48
N LEU A 315 -16.44 -23.02 -2.87
CA LEU A 315 -16.71 -23.32 -4.28
C LEU A 315 -17.61 -22.25 -4.89
N HIS A 316 -17.22 -21.72 -6.05
CA HIS A 316 -17.96 -20.68 -6.76
C HIS A 316 -18.49 -21.18 -8.11
N VAL A 317 -19.54 -20.52 -8.60
CA VAL A 317 -20.09 -20.75 -9.94
C VAL A 317 -19.17 -20.17 -11.02
N ASP A 318 -18.58 -19.01 -10.74
CA ASP A 318 -17.57 -18.35 -11.57
C ASP A 318 -16.60 -17.54 -10.69
N ASN A 319 -15.47 -17.15 -11.28
CA ASN A 319 -14.37 -16.44 -10.62
C ASN A 319 -14.70 -15.00 -10.14
N ARG A 320 -15.90 -14.47 -10.40
CA ARG A 320 -16.19 -13.03 -10.25
C ARG A 320 -16.16 -12.54 -8.81
N GLU A 321 -16.63 -13.34 -7.85
CA GLU A 321 -16.64 -12.95 -6.43
C GLU A 321 -15.22 -12.76 -5.90
N ILE A 322 -14.30 -13.66 -6.27
CA ILE A 322 -12.88 -13.59 -5.92
C ILE A 322 -12.23 -12.37 -6.57
N LEU A 323 -12.47 -12.14 -7.87
CA LEU A 323 -11.90 -10.99 -8.58
C LEU A 323 -12.33 -9.66 -7.95
N ARG A 324 -13.61 -9.52 -7.59
CA ARG A 324 -14.16 -8.31 -6.95
C ARG A 324 -13.70 -8.12 -5.51
N ALA A 325 -13.43 -9.21 -4.79
CA ALA A 325 -12.90 -9.13 -3.43
C ALA A 325 -11.42 -8.71 -3.42
N LEU A 326 -10.63 -9.12 -4.41
CA LEU A 326 -9.24 -8.68 -4.56
C LEU A 326 -9.13 -7.24 -5.08
N ILE A 327 -9.95 -6.91 -6.09
CA ILE A 327 -9.84 -5.69 -6.88
C ILE A 327 -11.10 -4.83 -6.68
N ARG A 328 -10.98 -3.74 -5.92
CA ARG A 328 -12.07 -2.81 -5.65
C ARG A 328 -11.85 -1.46 -6.32
N SER A 329 -12.85 -1.02 -7.09
CA SER A 329 -12.94 0.34 -7.65
C SER A 329 -14.28 0.97 -7.26
N LYS A 330 -14.33 2.31 -7.23
CA LYS A 330 -15.57 3.07 -7.03
C LYS A 330 -16.44 3.13 -8.30
N ASP A 331 -15.82 2.99 -9.47
CA ASP A 331 -16.45 3.22 -10.79
C ASP A 331 -16.72 1.89 -11.54
N ASP A 332 -16.57 0.73 -10.89
CA ASP A 332 -16.71 -0.63 -11.45
C ASP A 332 -15.81 -0.99 -12.66
N LEU A 333 -14.89 -0.11 -13.04
CA LEU A 333 -13.90 -0.30 -14.11
C LEU A 333 -12.46 -0.25 -13.57
N PRO A 334 -12.03 -1.24 -12.76
CA PRO A 334 -10.72 -1.22 -12.11
C PRO A 334 -9.55 -1.58 -13.03
N LEU A 335 -9.81 -2.15 -14.21
CA LEU A 335 -8.78 -2.67 -15.10
C LEU A 335 -8.55 -1.75 -16.30
N ILE A 336 -7.36 -1.80 -16.88
CA ILE A 336 -7.02 -1.31 -18.22
C ILE A 336 -6.73 -2.53 -19.07
N ASP A 337 -7.40 -2.65 -20.21
CA ASP A 337 -7.07 -3.64 -21.23
C ASP A 337 -5.81 -3.19 -21.98
N GLY A 338 -4.75 -4.00 -21.93
CA GLY A 338 -3.47 -3.71 -22.57
C GLY A 338 -3.51 -3.64 -24.09
N SER A 339 -4.50 -4.29 -24.73
CA SER A 339 -4.65 -4.29 -26.19
C SER A 339 -5.36 -3.04 -26.69
N THR A 340 -6.48 -2.66 -26.07
CA THR A 340 -7.30 -1.50 -26.48
C THR A 340 -6.93 -0.21 -25.75
N LYS A 341 -6.15 -0.30 -24.67
CA LYS A 341 -5.83 0.79 -23.73
C LYS A 341 -7.05 1.45 -23.10
N LYS A 342 -8.19 0.75 -23.06
CA LYS A 342 -9.44 1.24 -22.46
C LYS A 342 -9.65 0.63 -21.08
N ARG A 343 -10.40 1.34 -20.24
CA ARG A 343 -10.82 0.80 -18.95
C ARG A 343 -11.83 -0.33 -19.14
N ALA A 344 -11.71 -1.36 -18.32
CA ALA A 344 -12.51 -2.57 -18.38
C ALA A 344 -13.01 -2.99 -16.99
N SER A 345 -14.13 -3.69 -16.98
CA SER A 345 -14.67 -4.33 -15.77
C SER A 345 -14.02 -5.70 -15.56
N VAL A 346 -13.94 -6.15 -14.31
CA VAL A 346 -13.56 -7.53 -13.98
C VAL A 346 -14.49 -8.57 -14.61
N ASP A 347 -15.70 -8.18 -15.00
CA ASP A 347 -16.65 -9.06 -15.67
C ASP A 347 -16.16 -9.53 -17.05
N ALA A 348 -15.20 -8.83 -17.66
CA ALA A 348 -14.53 -9.28 -18.90
C ALA A 348 -13.74 -10.59 -18.72
N LEU A 349 -13.37 -10.92 -17.48
CA LEU A 349 -12.59 -12.10 -17.10
C LEU A 349 -13.47 -13.27 -16.63
N ARG A 350 -14.80 -13.09 -16.65
CA ARG A 350 -15.76 -14.05 -16.11
C ARG A 350 -15.66 -15.40 -16.83
N LYS A 351 -15.53 -16.48 -16.05
CA LYS A 351 -15.42 -17.89 -16.54
C LYS A 351 -14.19 -18.16 -17.41
N LYS A 352 -13.21 -17.27 -17.44
CA LYS A 352 -11.90 -17.50 -18.06
C LYS A 352 -10.90 -18.01 -17.01
N THR A 353 -9.86 -18.70 -17.45
CA THR A 353 -8.68 -18.93 -16.62
C THR A 353 -7.96 -17.59 -16.45
N VAL A 354 -7.70 -17.15 -15.22
CA VAL A 354 -7.05 -15.86 -14.95
C VAL A 354 -5.70 -16.10 -14.31
N MET A 355 -4.66 -15.50 -14.86
CA MET A 355 -3.32 -15.53 -14.31
C MET A 355 -2.98 -14.18 -13.69
N PHE A 356 -2.81 -14.13 -12.38
CA PHE A 356 -2.32 -12.92 -11.73
C PHE A 356 -0.80 -12.86 -11.85
N PHE A 357 -0.33 -11.92 -12.67
CA PHE A 357 1.07 -11.54 -12.68
C PHE A 357 1.30 -10.54 -11.54
N ILE A 358 1.98 -10.98 -10.49
CA ILE A 358 2.18 -10.23 -9.25
C ILE A 358 3.65 -9.86 -9.19
N SER A 359 3.95 -8.58 -9.13
CA SER A 359 5.33 -8.09 -9.07
C SER A 359 5.39 -6.77 -8.31
N ASP A 360 6.59 -6.37 -7.90
CA ASP A 360 6.87 -4.97 -7.64
C ASP A 360 7.05 -4.21 -8.99
N LEU A 361 7.62 -3.01 -8.93
CA LEU A 361 7.90 -2.21 -10.12
C LEU A 361 9.31 -2.48 -10.71
N ASP A 362 10.11 -3.35 -10.09
CA ASP A 362 11.48 -3.68 -10.50
C ASP A 362 11.50 -4.95 -11.38
N ILE A 363 10.69 -4.92 -12.44
CA ILE A 363 10.59 -6.00 -13.41
C ILE A 363 11.70 -5.81 -14.45
N THR A 364 12.51 -6.84 -14.69
CA THR A 364 13.55 -6.77 -15.72
C THR A 364 12.92 -6.67 -17.11
N GLN A 365 13.56 -5.92 -18.00
CA GLN A 365 13.05 -5.76 -19.37
C GLN A 365 13.05 -7.09 -20.12
N GLU A 366 14.06 -7.94 -19.89
CA GLU A 366 14.16 -9.27 -20.50
C GLU A 366 12.98 -10.16 -20.09
N GLU A 367 12.66 -10.23 -18.79
CA GLU A 367 11.54 -11.01 -18.26
C GLU A 367 10.21 -10.57 -18.87
N LEU A 368 9.95 -9.26 -18.90
CA LEU A 368 8.73 -8.73 -19.46
C LEU A 368 8.61 -9.05 -20.96
N LEU A 369 9.69 -8.88 -21.74
CA LEU A 369 9.68 -9.13 -23.18
C LEU A 369 9.40 -10.60 -23.51
N VAL A 370 10.01 -11.54 -22.79
CA VAL A 370 9.75 -12.97 -23.01
C VAL A 370 8.31 -13.31 -22.63
N LEU A 371 7.80 -12.81 -21.51
CA LEU A 371 6.41 -13.08 -21.12
C LEU A 371 5.41 -12.51 -22.13
N VAL A 372 5.70 -11.32 -22.68
CA VAL A 372 4.91 -10.70 -23.75
C VAL A 372 4.95 -11.55 -25.01
N GLN A 373 6.12 -12.07 -25.40
CA GLN A 373 6.26 -12.93 -26.58
C GLN A 373 5.43 -14.22 -26.44
N ILE A 374 5.60 -14.94 -25.33
CA ILE A 374 4.84 -16.17 -25.04
C ILE A 374 3.35 -15.89 -24.98
N TYR A 375 2.96 -14.73 -24.45
CA TYR A 375 1.58 -14.30 -24.52
C TYR A 375 1.17 -14.17 -25.98
N ILE A 376 1.71 -13.24 -26.76
CA ILE A 376 1.25 -12.93 -28.12
C ILE A 376 1.21 -14.15 -29.05
N ASP A 377 2.19 -15.06 -28.97
CA ASP A 377 2.26 -16.23 -29.86
C ASP A 377 1.04 -17.18 -29.76
N ASP A 378 0.31 -17.14 -28.64
CA ASP A 378 -0.88 -17.98 -28.38
C ASP A 378 -2.22 -17.31 -28.74
N GLU A 379 -2.22 -16.16 -29.42
CA GLU A 379 -3.43 -15.32 -29.62
C GLU A 379 -4.66 -16.03 -30.21
N LEU A 380 -4.50 -17.07 -31.03
CA LEU A 380 -5.61 -17.72 -31.73
C LEU A 380 -6.36 -18.77 -30.91
N ASP A 381 -5.72 -19.39 -29.91
CA ASP A 381 -6.29 -20.48 -29.08
C ASP A 381 -6.32 -20.16 -27.57
N ARG A 382 -5.95 -18.93 -27.19
CA ARG A 382 -5.85 -18.51 -25.79
C ARG A 382 -7.20 -18.53 -25.07
N ASN A 383 -7.32 -19.43 -24.09
CA ASN A 383 -8.46 -19.52 -23.17
C ASN A 383 -8.14 -19.00 -21.75
N TYR A 384 -7.11 -18.16 -21.63
CA TYR A 384 -6.70 -17.53 -20.38
C TYR A 384 -6.39 -16.04 -20.58
N GLU A 385 -6.39 -15.27 -19.49
CA GLU A 385 -6.02 -13.85 -19.49
C GLU A 385 -5.01 -13.59 -18.38
N ILE A 386 -4.02 -12.73 -18.64
CA ILE A 386 -3.10 -12.26 -17.61
C ILE A 386 -3.65 -10.95 -17.02
N VAL A 387 -3.55 -10.79 -15.71
CA VAL A 387 -3.90 -9.55 -14.99
C VAL A 387 -2.71 -9.14 -14.12
N TRP A 388 -2.13 -7.98 -14.39
CA TRP A 388 -1.03 -7.44 -13.59
C TRP A 388 -1.53 -6.81 -12.29
N LEU A 389 -1.03 -7.32 -11.16
CA LEU A 389 -1.27 -6.83 -9.81
C LEU A 389 0.03 -6.21 -9.24
N PRO A 390 0.20 -4.88 -9.34
CA PRO A 390 1.38 -4.20 -8.83
C PRO A 390 1.41 -4.15 -7.30
N MET A 391 2.45 -4.73 -6.69
CA MET A 391 2.67 -4.78 -5.25
C MET A 391 3.49 -3.57 -4.78
N VAL A 392 2.81 -2.45 -4.57
CA VAL A 392 3.42 -1.18 -4.14
C VAL A 392 3.12 -0.89 -2.67
N ASP A 393 4.14 -0.53 -1.89
CA ASP A 393 3.95 0.02 -0.54
C ASP A 393 3.52 1.49 -0.62
N ARG A 394 2.26 1.76 -0.24
CA ARG A 394 1.66 3.10 -0.31
C ARG A 394 2.05 4.01 0.85
N LEU A 395 2.67 3.46 1.88
CA LEU A 395 3.16 4.25 3.01
C LEU A 395 4.46 4.99 2.66
N VAL A 396 5.09 4.62 1.55
CA VAL A 396 6.32 5.22 1.02
C VAL A 396 6.02 5.85 -0.34
N ALA A 397 6.77 6.89 -0.70
CA ALA A 397 6.72 7.43 -2.06
C ALA A 397 7.10 6.33 -3.06
N TRP A 398 6.33 6.23 -4.15
CA TRP A 398 6.52 5.22 -5.18
C TRP A 398 6.54 5.86 -6.57
N GLU A 399 7.17 5.21 -7.53
CA GLU A 399 7.41 5.75 -8.87
C GLU A 399 6.18 5.55 -9.77
N GLU A 400 5.28 6.53 -9.77
CA GLU A 400 4.05 6.50 -10.57
C GLU A 400 4.35 6.42 -12.09
N GLU A 401 5.40 7.09 -12.56
CA GLU A 401 5.85 7.03 -13.94
C GLU A 401 6.34 5.63 -14.33
N ALA A 402 7.01 4.92 -13.42
CA ALA A 402 7.47 3.56 -13.68
C ALA A 402 6.29 2.60 -13.85
N PHE A 403 5.27 2.73 -13.00
CA PHE A 403 4.02 1.99 -13.13
C PHE A 403 3.32 2.26 -14.47
N LYS A 404 3.15 3.53 -14.86
CA LYS A 404 2.51 3.90 -16.13
C LYS A 404 3.25 3.33 -17.33
N ARG A 405 4.59 3.38 -17.31
CA ARG A 405 5.45 2.82 -18.35
C ARG A 405 5.28 1.30 -18.47
N LEU A 406 5.35 0.58 -17.34
CA LEU A 406 5.17 -0.88 -17.31
C LEU A 406 3.76 -1.29 -17.77
N ALA A 407 2.71 -0.68 -17.22
CA ALA A 407 1.33 -0.93 -17.63
C ALA A 407 1.12 -0.69 -19.14
N SER A 408 1.75 0.34 -19.70
CA SER A 408 1.63 0.67 -21.12
C SER A 408 2.32 -0.36 -22.03
N SER A 409 3.41 -0.99 -21.56
CA SER A 409 4.11 -2.05 -22.30
C SER A 409 3.43 -3.42 -22.26
N MET A 410 2.50 -3.65 -21.32
CA MET A 410 1.82 -4.93 -21.19
C MET A 410 0.65 -5.06 -22.19
N PRO A 411 0.53 -6.20 -22.91
CA PRO A 411 -0.57 -6.47 -23.85
C PRO A 411 -1.84 -7.00 -23.16
N TRP A 412 -1.73 -7.42 -21.90
CA TRP A 412 -2.80 -8.01 -21.09
C TRP A 412 -3.43 -6.97 -20.14
N TYR A 413 -4.34 -7.40 -19.26
CA TYR A 413 -5.03 -6.50 -18.33
C TYR A 413 -4.09 -6.02 -17.21
N SER A 414 -4.18 -4.76 -16.83
CA SER A 414 -3.51 -4.22 -15.64
C SER A 414 -4.51 -3.50 -14.74
N LEU A 415 -4.20 -3.34 -13.46
CA LEU A 415 -4.95 -2.39 -12.64
C LEU A 415 -4.81 -0.97 -13.22
N CYS A 416 -5.87 -0.17 -13.15
CA CYS A 416 -5.83 1.26 -13.47
C CYS A 416 -4.90 2.04 -12.54
N HIS A 417 -4.86 1.64 -11.27
CA HIS A 417 -4.03 2.23 -10.25
C HIS A 417 -3.77 1.19 -9.15
N PRO A 418 -2.57 1.16 -8.53
CA PRO A 418 -2.28 0.21 -7.46
C PRO A 418 -3.25 0.31 -6.28
N SER A 419 -3.93 1.44 -6.11
CA SER A 419 -4.92 1.68 -5.03
C SER A 419 -6.10 0.71 -5.03
N PHE A 420 -6.42 0.13 -6.19
CA PHE A 420 -7.57 -0.75 -6.37
C PHE A 420 -7.33 -2.17 -5.83
N LEU A 421 -6.08 -2.53 -5.54
CA LEU A 421 -5.79 -3.75 -4.79
C LEU A 421 -6.03 -3.48 -3.30
N GLU A 422 -6.90 -4.22 -2.63
CA GLU A 422 -7.17 -3.91 -1.21
C GLU A 422 -5.98 -4.21 -0.29
N ARG A 423 -5.88 -3.52 0.86
CA ARG A 423 -4.82 -3.81 1.86
C ARG A 423 -4.92 -5.25 2.36
N ALA A 424 -6.14 -5.76 2.56
CA ALA A 424 -6.38 -7.16 2.89
C ALA A 424 -5.91 -8.12 1.78
N ALA A 425 -6.11 -7.77 0.51
CA ALA A 425 -5.61 -8.53 -0.64
C ALA A 425 -4.08 -8.53 -0.71
N VAL A 426 -3.44 -7.36 -0.53
CA VAL A 426 -1.97 -7.26 -0.44
C VAL A 426 -1.42 -8.15 0.68
N LYS A 427 -2.06 -8.14 1.85
CA LYS A 427 -1.69 -9.02 2.96
C LYS A 427 -1.87 -10.49 2.61
N TYR A 428 -2.98 -10.86 2.00
CA TYR A 428 -3.25 -12.23 1.54
C TYR A 428 -2.19 -12.72 0.53
N ILE A 429 -1.82 -11.89 -0.44
CA ILE A 429 -0.79 -12.20 -1.43
C ILE A 429 0.57 -12.44 -0.76
N ARG A 430 0.93 -11.65 0.25
CA ARG A 430 2.18 -11.84 1.01
C ARG A 430 2.13 -13.07 1.91
N ASP A 431 1.07 -13.24 2.69
CA ASP A 431 1.01 -14.27 3.73
C ASP A 431 0.70 -15.67 3.15
N VAL A 432 -0.21 -15.75 2.17
CA VAL A 432 -0.71 -17.02 1.62
C VAL A 432 0.00 -17.41 0.34
N TRP A 433 0.13 -16.49 -0.62
CA TRP A 433 0.86 -16.75 -1.87
C TRP A 433 2.38 -16.55 -1.73
N ARG A 434 2.85 -16.10 -0.56
CA ARG A 434 4.28 -15.95 -0.22
C ARG A 434 5.02 -15.03 -1.18
N PHE A 435 4.36 -13.97 -1.64
CA PHE A 435 5.02 -12.92 -2.40
C PHE A 435 6.00 -12.13 -1.53
N GLU A 436 7.25 -12.07 -1.97
CA GLU A 436 8.30 -11.26 -1.33
C GLU A 436 8.77 -10.15 -2.27
N LYS A 437 9.57 -10.50 -3.29
CA LYS A 437 10.07 -9.57 -4.31
C LYS A 437 9.98 -10.13 -5.73
N LYS A 438 10.43 -11.38 -5.91
CA LYS A 438 10.39 -12.01 -7.24
C LYS A 438 8.96 -12.08 -7.76
N PRO A 439 8.75 -11.82 -9.06
CA PRO A 439 7.43 -11.94 -9.65
C PRO A 439 6.83 -13.34 -9.44
N LEU A 440 5.51 -13.40 -9.36
CA LEU A 440 4.72 -14.62 -9.29
C LEU A 440 3.64 -14.60 -10.37
N LEU A 441 3.32 -15.77 -10.92
CA LEU A 441 2.19 -15.93 -11.83
C LEU A 441 1.17 -16.92 -11.24
N VAL A 442 0.21 -16.42 -10.48
CA VAL A 442 -0.78 -17.27 -9.79
C VAL A 442 -1.94 -17.59 -10.73
N VAL A 443 -2.25 -18.87 -10.94
CA VAL A 443 -3.29 -19.30 -11.88
C VAL A 443 -4.58 -19.65 -11.15
N LEU A 444 -5.67 -19.01 -11.56
CA LEU A 444 -7.04 -19.27 -11.14
C LEU A 444 -7.82 -19.90 -12.30
N ASP A 445 -8.56 -20.97 -12.02
CA ASP A 445 -9.51 -21.53 -12.99
C ASP A 445 -10.76 -20.65 -13.18
N ALA A 446 -11.68 -21.09 -14.03
CA ALA A 446 -12.92 -20.37 -14.35
C ALA A 446 -13.85 -20.16 -13.13
N GLN A 447 -13.70 -20.97 -12.08
CA GLN A 447 -14.41 -20.86 -10.79
C GLN A 447 -13.61 -20.03 -9.77
N GLY A 448 -12.41 -19.58 -10.10
CA GLY A 448 -11.55 -18.77 -9.23
C GLY A 448 -10.74 -19.59 -8.23
N LYS A 449 -10.68 -20.91 -8.36
CA LYS A 449 -9.82 -21.76 -7.53
C LYS A 449 -8.38 -21.61 -8.00
N VAL A 450 -7.45 -21.47 -7.05
CA VAL A 450 -6.01 -21.49 -7.36
C VAL A 450 -5.61 -22.90 -7.78
N VAL A 451 -5.19 -23.06 -9.04
CA VAL A 451 -4.75 -24.35 -9.61
C VAL A 451 -3.24 -24.47 -9.75
N CYS A 452 -2.53 -23.33 -9.74
CA CYS A 452 -1.08 -23.28 -9.63
C CYS A 452 -0.65 -22.00 -8.91
N PRO A 453 0.09 -22.10 -7.79
CA PRO A 453 0.52 -20.93 -7.01
C PRO A 453 1.62 -20.12 -7.72
N ASN A 454 2.39 -20.72 -8.63
CA ASN A 454 3.34 -20.00 -9.45
C ASN A 454 3.60 -20.74 -10.77
N ALA A 455 2.97 -20.28 -11.84
CA ALA A 455 3.11 -20.83 -13.19
C ALA A 455 4.23 -20.19 -14.01
N LEU A 456 5.04 -19.28 -13.47
CA LEU A 456 6.16 -18.68 -14.22
C LEU A 456 7.09 -19.76 -14.76
N HIS A 457 7.47 -20.73 -13.94
CA HIS A 457 8.33 -21.82 -14.40
C HIS A 457 7.69 -22.63 -15.53
N MET A 458 6.40 -22.96 -15.43
CA MET A 458 5.68 -23.64 -16.51
C MET A 458 5.66 -22.80 -17.79
N MET A 459 5.45 -21.49 -17.66
CA MET A 459 5.45 -20.54 -18.78
C MET A 459 6.81 -20.52 -19.48
N TRP A 460 7.91 -20.43 -18.73
CA TRP A 460 9.26 -20.41 -19.30
C TRP A 460 9.67 -21.73 -19.96
N ILE A 461 9.23 -22.87 -19.43
CA ILE A 461 9.65 -24.18 -19.94
C ILE A 461 8.81 -24.60 -21.15
N TRP A 462 7.50 -24.41 -21.07
CA TRP A 462 6.52 -25.04 -21.96
C TRP A 462 5.64 -24.06 -22.75
N GLY A 463 5.70 -22.75 -22.45
CA GLY A 463 4.84 -21.75 -23.08
C GLY A 463 3.36 -22.11 -23.01
N SER A 464 2.64 -22.01 -24.13
CA SER A 464 1.22 -22.34 -24.23
C SER A 464 0.90 -23.83 -24.05
N ARG A 465 1.85 -24.75 -24.31
CA ARG A 465 1.67 -26.20 -24.11
C ARG A 465 1.36 -26.56 -22.64
N ALA A 466 1.70 -25.67 -21.71
CA ALA A 466 1.41 -25.81 -20.30
C ALA A 466 -0.07 -25.60 -19.94
N PHE A 467 -0.91 -25.03 -20.81
CA PHE A 467 -2.35 -24.86 -20.55
C PHE A 467 -3.02 -26.21 -20.19
N PRO A 468 -3.84 -26.28 -19.12
CA PRO A 468 -4.40 -25.20 -18.29
C PRO A 468 -3.56 -24.79 -17.06
N PHE A 469 -2.24 -24.96 -17.10
CA PHE A 469 -1.27 -24.55 -16.09
C PHE A 469 -1.58 -25.11 -14.69
N THR A 470 -1.93 -26.40 -14.66
CA THR A 470 -2.17 -27.14 -13.41
C THR A 470 -0.97 -27.99 -13.07
N SER A 471 -0.75 -28.29 -11.79
CA SER A 471 0.34 -29.20 -11.37
C SER A 471 0.23 -30.58 -12.03
N ASN A 472 -0.98 -31.09 -12.28
CA ASN A 472 -1.18 -32.35 -12.99
C ASN A 472 -0.74 -32.28 -14.46
N LYS A 473 -0.99 -31.15 -15.13
CA LYS A 473 -0.54 -30.93 -16.51
C LYS A 473 0.98 -30.83 -16.57
N GLU A 474 1.60 -30.16 -15.61
CA GLU A 474 3.06 -30.09 -15.48
C GLU A 474 3.68 -31.48 -15.30
N LEU A 475 3.12 -32.31 -14.41
CA LEU A 475 3.55 -33.70 -14.21
C LEU A 475 3.43 -34.55 -15.49
N ALA A 476 2.38 -34.33 -16.29
CA ALA A 476 2.20 -35.03 -17.57
C ALA A 476 3.27 -34.63 -18.59
N LEU A 477 3.54 -33.32 -18.73
CA LEU A 477 4.58 -32.81 -19.64
C LEU A 477 5.96 -33.38 -19.32
N TRP A 478 6.33 -33.42 -18.03
CA TRP A 478 7.60 -34.01 -17.62
C TRP A 478 7.70 -35.52 -17.85
N LYS A 479 6.58 -36.25 -17.91
CA LYS A 479 6.57 -37.69 -18.21
C LYS A 479 6.69 -37.98 -19.70
N GLU A 480 6.18 -37.09 -20.54
CA GLU A 480 6.20 -37.20 -21.99
C GLU A 480 7.54 -36.73 -22.59
N GLU A 481 8.22 -35.79 -21.92
CA GLU A 481 9.46 -35.21 -22.43
C GLU A 481 10.70 -36.04 -22.07
N SER A 482 11.75 -35.88 -22.89
CA SER A 482 13.07 -36.47 -22.67
C SER A 482 14.17 -35.43 -22.91
N TRP A 483 15.33 -35.60 -22.28
CA TRP A 483 16.45 -34.68 -22.48
C TRP A 483 17.08 -34.86 -23.86
N ARG A 484 16.58 -34.09 -24.82
CA ARG A 484 17.07 -34.03 -26.20
C ARG A 484 17.67 -32.66 -26.45
N PHE A 485 18.63 -32.59 -27.38
CA PHE A 485 19.21 -31.30 -27.78
C PHE A 485 18.14 -30.33 -28.29
N GLU A 486 17.13 -30.84 -29.00
CA GLU A 486 15.92 -30.09 -29.38
C GLU A 486 15.27 -29.41 -28.18
N PHE A 487 15.01 -30.13 -27.09
CA PHE A 487 14.35 -29.57 -25.90
C PHE A 487 15.18 -28.48 -25.22
N LEU A 488 16.52 -28.57 -25.28
CA LEU A 488 17.42 -27.55 -24.73
C LEU A 488 17.32 -26.22 -25.51
N VAL A 489 17.20 -26.27 -26.84
CA VAL A 489 17.15 -25.07 -27.70
C VAL A 489 15.74 -24.61 -28.06
N ASP A 490 14.74 -25.44 -27.79
CA ASP A 490 13.32 -25.14 -28.03
C ASP A 490 12.92 -23.83 -27.35
N GLU A 491 12.10 -23.03 -28.02
CA GLU A 491 11.66 -21.69 -27.58
C GLU A 491 12.76 -20.60 -27.46
N ILE A 492 14.04 -20.91 -27.66
CA ILE A 492 15.14 -19.93 -27.47
C ILE A 492 15.44 -19.14 -28.74
N ASP A 493 15.73 -19.86 -29.82
CA ASP A 493 16.03 -19.27 -31.12
C ASP A 493 15.43 -20.15 -32.23
N PRO A 494 14.49 -19.65 -33.04
CA PRO A 494 13.87 -20.40 -34.12
C PRO A 494 14.89 -20.94 -35.15
N MET A 495 15.99 -20.23 -35.38
CA MET A 495 17.06 -20.65 -36.29
C MET A 495 17.82 -21.85 -35.74
N LEU A 496 18.17 -21.83 -34.44
CA LEU A 496 18.80 -22.99 -33.78
C LEU A 496 17.90 -24.21 -33.89
N LEU A 497 16.61 -24.05 -33.59
CA LEU A 497 15.63 -25.14 -33.67
C LEU A 497 15.49 -25.69 -35.10
N ALA A 498 15.51 -24.82 -36.12
CA ALA A 498 15.50 -25.25 -37.52
C ALA A 498 16.74 -26.09 -37.87
N TRP A 499 17.94 -25.68 -37.46
CA TRP A 499 19.17 -26.44 -37.70
C TRP A 499 19.14 -27.83 -37.07
N VAL A 500 18.59 -27.95 -35.86
CA VAL A 500 18.47 -29.25 -35.19
C VAL A 500 17.48 -30.15 -35.93
N ARG A 501 16.32 -29.62 -36.36
CA ARG A 501 15.33 -30.36 -37.16
C ARG A 501 15.86 -30.81 -38.52
N GLU A 502 16.76 -30.03 -39.11
CA GLU A 502 17.48 -30.39 -40.34
C GLU A 502 18.58 -31.46 -40.12
N GLY A 503 18.84 -31.87 -38.88
CA GLY A 503 19.85 -32.87 -38.54
C GLY A 503 21.29 -32.35 -38.62
N ARG A 504 21.50 -31.02 -38.57
CA ARG A 504 22.84 -30.42 -38.54
C ARG A 504 23.54 -30.71 -37.21
N ASN A 505 24.87 -30.69 -37.23
CA ASN A 505 25.65 -30.72 -35.99
C ASN A 505 25.71 -29.30 -35.43
N VAL A 506 25.18 -29.10 -34.23
CA VAL A 506 25.14 -27.81 -33.56
C VAL A 506 25.94 -27.89 -32.26
N CYS A 507 26.81 -26.91 -32.05
CA CYS A 507 27.66 -26.79 -30.87
C CYS A 507 27.32 -25.52 -30.11
N LEU A 508 26.61 -25.64 -29.01
CA LEU A 508 26.45 -24.55 -28.04
C LEU A 508 27.69 -24.48 -27.16
N TYR A 509 28.21 -23.28 -26.93
CA TYR A 509 29.35 -23.14 -26.03
C TYR A 509 29.28 -21.83 -25.23
N GLY A 510 29.99 -21.80 -24.11
CA GLY A 510 30.02 -20.66 -23.21
C GLY A 510 31.31 -20.58 -22.40
N GLY A 511 31.48 -19.47 -21.69
CA GLY A 511 32.68 -19.16 -20.92
C GLY A 511 33.01 -17.67 -20.94
N GLU A 512 33.84 -17.22 -20.00
CA GLU A 512 34.28 -15.81 -19.90
C GLU A 512 35.70 -15.58 -20.44
N ASN A 513 36.47 -16.65 -20.67
CA ASN A 513 37.85 -16.56 -21.11
C ASN A 513 37.93 -16.47 -22.64
N VAL A 514 38.23 -15.28 -23.15
CA VAL A 514 38.34 -15.00 -24.60
C VAL A 514 39.43 -15.86 -25.27
N ASP A 515 40.56 -16.09 -24.61
CA ASP A 515 41.66 -16.88 -25.18
C ASP A 515 41.25 -18.35 -25.31
N TRP A 516 40.49 -18.87 -24.35
CA TRP A 516 39.88 -20.19 -24.47
C TRP A 516 38.89 -20.24 -25.63
N ILE A 517 38.02 -19.22 -25.79
CA ILE A 517 37.05 -19.15 -26.90
C ILE A 517 37.76 -19.18 -28.26
N ARG A 518 38.81 -18.36 -28.45
CA ARG A 518 39.62 -18.36 -29.69
C ARG A 518 40.24 -19.72 -29.95
N LYS A 519 40.86 -20.33 -28.94
CA LYS A 519 41.50 -21.64 -29.05
C LYS A 519 40.48 -22.73 -29.39
N PHE A 520 39.35 -22.74 -28.71
CA PHE A 520 38.28 -23.72 -28.90
C PHE A 520 37.67 -23.63 -30.30
N THR A 521 37.24 -22.44 -30.72
CA THR A 521 36.62 -22.23 -32.04
C THR A 521 37.59 -22.55 -33.17
N THR A 522 38.88 -22.26 -33.02
CA THR A 522 39.91 -22.62 -34.00
C THR A 522 40.10 -24.13 -34.10
N LEU A 523 40.21 -24.83 -32.97
CA LEU A 523 40.35 -26.29 -32.95
C LEU A 523 39.10 -27.00 -33.49
N MET A 524 37.90 -26.56 -33.10
CA MET A 524 36.66 -27.12 -33.62
C MET A 524 36.51 -26.91 -35.12
N ARG A 525 36.92 -25.74 -35.64
CA ARG A 525 36.91 -25.49 -37.09
C ARG A 525 37.89 -26.41 -37.83
N HIS A 526 39.08 -26.62 -37.29
CA HIS A 526 40.03 -27.58 -37.83
C HIS A 526 39.45 -29.00 -37.85
N VAL A 527 38.88 -29.46 -36.73
CA VAL A 527 38.21 -30.77 -36.63
C VAL A 527 37.06 -30.89 -37.63
N SER A 528 36.23 -29.87 -37.76
CA SER A 528 35.13 -29.82 -38.73
C SER A 528 35.60 -29.95 -40.18
N GLN A 529 36.70 -29.27 -40.54
CA GLN A 529 37.30 -29.32 -41.87
C GLN A 529 37.92 -30.68 -42.18
N GLU A 530 38.73 -31.20 -41.27
CA GLU A 530 39.38 -32.50 -41.40
C GLU A 530 38.35 -33.63 -41.47
N ALA A 531 37.36 -33.63 -40.58
CA ALA A 531 36.26 -34.62 -40.58
C ALA A 531 35.32 -34.50 -41.78
N ARG A 532 35.34 -33.36 -42.50
CA ARG A 532 34.34 -32.96 -43.51
C ARG A 532 32.91 -32.96 -42.97
N VAL A 533 32.76 -32.60 -41.70
CA VAL A 533 31.47 -32.52 -41.01
C VAL A 533 31.19 -31.06 -40.67
N PRO A 534 30.16 -30.41 -41.25
CA PRO A 534 29.82 -29.04 -40.91
C PRO A 534 29.27 -28.98 -39.48
N ILE A 535 29.82 -28.04 -38.69
CA ILE A 535 29.43 -27.81 -37.29
C ILE A 535 29.06 -26.34 -37.12
N GLU A 536 27.81 -26.07 -36.78
CA GLU A 536 27.32 -24.73 -36.48
C GLU A 536 27.61 -24.41 -35.01
N MET A 537 28.55 -23.48 -34.75
CA MET A 537 28.94 -23.08 -33.39
C MET A 537 28.18 -21.83 -32.96
N VAL A 538 27.57 -21.87 -31.77
CA VAL A 538 26.83 -20.73 -31.21
C VAL A 538 27.24 -20.46 -29.77
N TYR A 539 27.69 -19.24 -29.51
CA TYR A 539 27.99 -18.75 -28.17
C TYR A 539 26.70 -18.35 -27.43
N VAL A 540 26.47 -18.95 -26.27
CA VAL A 540 25.24 -18.80 -25.46
C VAL A 540 25.37 -17.71 -24.37
N GLY A 541 26.59 -17.23 -24.09
CA GLY A 541 26.81 -16.24 -23.05
C GLY A 541 26.72 -16.79 -21.63
N LYS A 542 26.45 -15.90 -20.66
CA LYS A 542 26.47 -16.19 -19.23
C LYS A 542 25.44 -15.34 -18.47
N ARG A 543 24.79 -15.91 -17.46
CA ARG A 543 23.62 -15.31 -16.78
C ARG A 543 23.88 -13.93 -16.19
N ASN A 544 25.02 -13.74 -15.50
CA ASN A 544 25.29 -12.54 -14.69
C ASN A 544 26.56 -11.79 -15.13
N ALA A 545 26.75 -11.61 -16.45
CA ALA A 545 27.96 -10.99 -16.99
C ALA A 545 27.72 -10.10 -18.22
N ARG A 546 26.65 -9.28 -18.22
CA ARG A 546 26.18 -8.50 -19.40
C ARG A 546 27.30 -7.78 -20.14
N GLU A 547 28.11 -6.96 -19.47
CA GLU A 547 29.18 -6.20 -20.14
C GLU A 547 30.30 -7.10 -20.70
N ARG A 548 30.66 -8.16 -19.97
CA ARG A 548 31.71 -9.08 -20.42
C ARG A 548 31.23 -9.90 -21.60
N VAL A 549 29.99 -10.41 -21.54
CA VAL A 549 29.33 -11.12 -22.63
C VAL A 549 29.31 -10.23 -23.87
N LYS A 550 28.96 -8.94 -23.73
CA LYS A 550 29.01 -7.99 -24.84
C LYS A 550 30.42 -7.86 -25.46
N LYS A 551 31.45 -7.68 -24.63
CA LYS A 551 32.85 -7.64 -25.11
C LYS A 551 33.26 -8.92 -25.83
N ILE A 552 32.79 -10.07 -25.35
CA ILE A 552 33.07 -11.38 -25.96
C ILE A 552 32.34 -11.52 -27.30
N THR A 553 31.07 -11.10 -27.38
CA THR A 553 30.32 -11.14 -28.65
C THR A 553 30.91 -10.21 -29.69
N ASP A 554 31.42 -9.03 -29.30
CA ASP A 554 32.12 -8.12 -30.20
C ASP A 554 33.38 -8.79 -30.79
N VAL A 555 34.18 -9.47 -29.95
CA VAL A 555 35.36 -10.23 -30.42
C VAL A 555 34.96 -11.38 -31.35
N ILE A 556 33.90 -12.13 -31.03
CA ILE A 556 33.41 -13.22 -31.86
C ILE A 556 33.00 -12.71 -33.25
N ASP A 557 32.32 -11.57 -33.31
CA ASP A 557 31.89 -10.98 -34.57
C ASP A 557 33.05 -10.38 -35.38
N ASP A 558 33.97 -9.65 -34.73
CA ASP A 558 35.13 -9.03 -35.37
C ASP A 558 36.09 -10.08 -35.96
N GLU A 559 36.37 -11.14 -35.20
CA GLU A 559 37.28 -12.22 -35.60
C GLU A 559 36.57 -13.35 -36.37
N LYS A 560 35.25 -13.24 -36.59
CA LYS A 560 34.41 -14.26 -37.26
C LYS A 560 34.61 -15.67 -36.71
N LEU A 561 34.61 -15.78 -35.39
CA LEU A 561 34.89 -17.04 -34.70
C LEU A 561 33.74 -18.06 -34.81
N SER A 562 32.50 -17.60 -34.74
CA SER A 562 31.29 -18.43 -34.67
C SER A 562 30.03 -17.55 -34.75
N GLY A 563 28.84 -18.16 -34.67
CA GLY A 563 27.61 -17.45 -34.34
C GLY A 563 27.47 -17.19 -32.83
N TYR A 564 26.52 -16.35 -32.45
CA TYR A 564 26.20 -16.06 -31.04
C TYR A 564 24.72 -15.71 -30.89
N LEU A 565 24.17 -15.93 -29.70
CA LEU A 565 22.82 -15.48 -29.37
C LEU A 565 22.78 -13.95 -29.40
N SER A 566 22.06 -13.40 -30.38
CA SER A 566 22.19 -11.99 -30.77
C SER A 566 21.54 -11.02 -29.79
N SER A 567 20.63 -11.49 -28.94
CA SER A 567 19.88 -10.66 -27.99
C SER A 567 20.20 -11.01 -26.53
N PRO A 568 20.45 -10.02 -25.65
CA PRO A 568 20.53 -10.24 -24.20
C PRO A 568 19.31 -10.95 -23.62
N VAL A 569 18.13 -10.76 -24.24
CA VAL A 569 16.87 -11.42 -23.84
C VAL A 569 16.97 -12.94 -24.05
N MET A 570 17.52 -13.40 -25.17
CA MET A 570 17.69 -14.84 -25.46
C MET A 570 18.71 -15.48 -24.52
N ILE A 571 19.80 -14.77 -24.22
CA ILE A 571 20.82 -15.24 -23.27
C ILE A 571 20.21 -15.37 -21.87
N TRP A 572 19.48 -14.35 -21.43
CA TRP A 572 18.77 -14.40 -20.15
C TRP A 572 17.77 -15.56 -20.13
N PHE A 573 16.95 -15.70 -21.17
CA PHE A 573 15.92 -16.73 -21.25
C PHE A 573 16.49 -18.14 -21.27
N PHE A 574 17.61 -18.39 -21.97
CA PHE A 574 18.29 -19.69 -21.96
C PHE A 574 18.60 -20.14 -20.53
N TRP A 575 19.19 -19.25 -19.72
CA TRP A 575 19.56 -19.57 -18.34
C TRP A 575 18.36 -19.59 -17.40
N GLU A 576 17.42 -18.67 -17.55
CA GLU A 576 16.21 -18.61 -16.71
C GLU A 576 15.29 -19.82 -16.94
N ARG A 577 15.20 -20.30 -18.18
CA ARG A 577 14.45 -21.51 -18.54
C ARG A 577 15.06 -22.75 -17.87
N LEU A 578 16.39 -22.91 -17.91
CA LEU A 578 17.08 -23.99 -17.20
C LEU A 578 16.91 -23.92 -15.68
N GLU A 579 16.99 -22.71 -15.11
CA GLU A 579 16.73 -22.51 -13.68
C GLU A 579 15.28 -22.88 -13.33
N SER A 580 14.33 -22.52 -14.19
CA SER A 580 12.93 -22.86 -14.05
C SER A 580 12.66 -24.35 -14.13
N MET A 581 13.36 -25.08 -15.03
CA MET A 581 13.30 -26.54 -15.07
C MET A 581 13.73 -27.14 -13.71
N TRP A 582 14.82 -26.62 -13.14
CA TRP A 582 15.31 -27.07 -11.83
C TRP A 582 14.30 -26.80 -10.72
N HIS A 583 13.73 -25.58 -10.65
CA HIS A 583 12.71 -25.23 -9.64
C HIS A 583 11.46 -26.11 -9.76
N SER A 584 10.94 -26.28 -10.98
CA SER A 584 9.78 -27.13 -11.28
C SER A 584 10.00 -28.57 -10.82
N MET A 585 11.15 -29.17 -11.15
CA MET A 585 11.48 -30.54 -10.75
C MET A 585 11.67 -30.70 -9.23
N MET A 586 12.30 -29.72 -8.58
CA MET A 586 12.53 -29.74 -7.14
C MET A 586 11.20 -29.63 -6.37
N GLN A 587 10.26 -28.81 -6.84
CA GLN A 587 8.92 -28.70 -6.26
C GLN A 587 8.14 -30.02 -6.35
N GLN A 588 8.39 -30.83 -7.38
CA GLN A 588 7.80 -32.16 -7.55
C GLN A 588 8.50 -33.25 -6.73
N GLY A 589 9.55 -32.92 -5.97
CA GLY A 589 10.29 -33.87 -5.15
C GLY A 589 11.18 -34.83 -5.94
N LYS A 590 11.52 -34.51 -7.19
CA LYS A 590 12.44 -35.31 -8.01
C LYS A 590 13.86 -35.22 -7.45
N THR A 591 14.59 -36.32 -7.49
CA THR A 591 16.01 -36.38 -7.11
C THR A 591 16.89 -36.67 -8.33
N ILE A 592 18.19 -36.38 -8.22
CA ILE A 592 19.17 -36.65 -9.30
C ILE A 592 19.31 -38.15 -9.58
N GLU A 593 18.98 -38.99 -8.61
CA GLU A 593 19.05 -40.44 -8.73
C GLU A 593 17.83 -40.99 -9.48
N ASP A 594 16.68 -40.33 -9.34
CA ASP A 594 15.41 -40.77 -9.90
C ASP A 594 15.11 -40.18 -11.28
N ASP A 595 15.69 -39.02 -11.63
CA ASP A 595 15.35 -38.30 -12.86
C ASP A 595 16.59 -37.91 -13.70
N PRO A 596 16.75 -38.47 -14.91
CA PRO A 596 17.89 -38.18 -15.78
C PRO A 596 17.87 -36.74 -16.29
N ILE A 597 16.71 -36.13 -16.49
CA ILE A 597 16.60 -34.74 -16.98
C ILE A 597 17.11 -33.78 -15.89
N LEU A 598 16.78 -34.03 -14.62
CA LEU A 598 17.29 -33.21 -13.52
C LEU A 598 18.82 -33.23 -13.44
N GLN A 599 19.45 -34.40 -13.66
CA GLN A 599 20.91 -34.50 -13.72
C GLN A 599 21.49 -33.63 -14.84
N GLU A 600 20.83 -33.62 -16.00
CA GLU A 600 21.24 -32.83 -17.15
C GLU A 600 21.11 -31.32 -16.91
N VAL A 601 19.97 -30.89 -16.37
CA VAL A 601 19.73 -29.49 -15.99
C VAL A 601 20.76 -28.99 -14.99
N ILE A 602 21.07 -29.78 -13.95
CA ILE A 602 22.09 -29.41 -12.95
C ILE A 602 23.48 -29.34 -13.58
N THR A 603 23.79 -30.22 -14.53
CA THR A 603 25.06 -30.14 -15.27
C THR A 603 25.15 -28.83 -16.05
N MET A 604 24.07 -28.45 -16.77
CA MET A 604 24.02 -27.19 -17.50
C MET A 604 24.16 -25.98 -16.59
N LEU A 605 23.46 -25.94 -15.46
CA LEU A 605 23.58 -24.84 -14.49
C LEU A 605 24.97 -24.78 -13.83
N SER A 606 25.67 -25.90 -13.74
CA SER A 606 27.06 -25.93 -13.24
C SER A 606 28.06 -25.32 -14.23
N PHE A 607 27.75 -25.31 -15.53
CA PHE A 607 28.56 -24.64 -16.52
C PHE A 607 28.55 -23.11 -16.36
N ASP A 608 27.44 -22.50 -15.90
CA ASP A 608 27.39 -21.07 -15.54
C ASP A 608 28.34 -20.76 -14.36
N GLY A 609 28.51 -21.70 -13.43
CA GLY A 609 29.40 -21.56 -12.28
C GLY A 609 30.89 -21.75 -12.58
N SER A 610 31.24 -22.32 -13.74
CA SER A 610 32.61 -22.61 -14.13
C SER A 610 33.36 -21.37 -14.64
N GLU A 611 34.66 -21.29 -14.32
CA GLU A 611 35.59 -20.35 -14.95
C GLU A 611 36.26 -20.93 -16.19
N GLU A 612 36.30 -22.26 -16.29
CA GLU A 612 36.67 -22.97 -17.51
C GLU A 612 35.48 -22.95 -18.46
N GLY A 613 35.71 -22.69 -19.76
CA GLY A 613 34.64 -22.70 -20.77
C GLY A 613 33.91 -24.05 -20.84
N TRP A 614 32.89 -24.17 -21.66
CA TRP A 614 32.12 -25.41 -21.80
C TRP A 614 31.49 -25.50 -23.19
N ALA A 615 31.15 -26.72 -23.62
CA ALA A 615 30.35 -26.91 -24.83
C ALA A 615 29.39 -28.08 -24.72
N VAL A 616 28.28 -27.98 -25.46
CA VAL A 616 27.28 -29.01 -25.69
C VAL A 616 27.08 -29.18 -27.19
N ILE A 617 27.25 -30.39 -27.68
CA ILE A 617 27.18 -30.72 -29.10
C ILE A 617 26.04 -31.71 -29.32
N GLY A 618 25.11 -31.35 -30.19
CA GLY A 618 23.97 -32.19 -30.55
C GLY A 618 23.84 -32.38 -32.05
N GLN A 619 23.18 -33.46 -32.45
CA GLN A 619 22.85 -33.77 -33.84
C GLN A 619 21.47 -34.43 -33.90
N GLY A 620 20.47 -33.70 -34.40
CA GLY A 620 19.09 -34.17 -34.48
C GLY A 620 18.58 -34.74 -33.16
N SER A 621 18.08 -35.97 -33.18
CA SER A 621 17.53 -36.68 -32.03
C SER A 621 18.56 -37.48 -31.21
N LEU A 622 19.86 -37.40 -31.52
CA LEU A 622 20.91 -38.08 -30.75
C LEU A 622 21.09 -37.43 -29.37
N GLU A 623 21.58 -38.21 -28.40
CA GLU A 623 21.90 -37.70 -27.08
C GLU A 623 23.02 -36.64 -27.17
N PRO A 624 22.82 -35.44 -26.61
CA PRO A 624 23.82 -34.39 -26.70
C PRO A 624 25.04 -34.70 -25.84
N ILE A 625 26.21 -34.37 -26.37
CA ILE A 625 27.49 -34.49 -25.66
C ILE A 625 27.77 -33.19 -24.95
N LYS A 626 28.18 -33.28 -23.69
CA LYS A 626 28.54 -32.12 -22.87
C LYS A 626 29.92 -32.31 -22.26
N ALA A 627 30.72 -31.25 -22.24
CA ALA A 627 32.04 -31.28 -21.61
C ALA A 627 32.50 -29.90 -21.14
N TYR A 628 33.26 -29.90 -20.05
CA TYR A 628 34.05 -28.74 -19.65
C TYR A 628 35.17 -28.49 -20.66
N GLY A 629 35.51 -27.22 -20.82
CA GLY A 629 36.33 -26.69 -21.89
C GLY A 629 37.75 -27.18 -21.85
N ARG A 630 38.31 -27.46 -20.67
CA ARG A 630 39.64 -28.07 -20.56
C ARG A 630 39.66 -29.48 -21.15
N LYS A 631 38.76 -30.35 -20.68
CA LYS A 631 38.62 -31.74 -21.16
C LYS A 631 38.36 -31.78 -22.66
N LEU A 632 37.50 -30.87 -23.14
CA LEU A 632 37.16 -30.79 -24.55
C LEU A 632 38.36 -30.38 -25.41
N ILE A 633 39.15 -29.39 -25.00
CA ILE A 633 40.38 -28.98 -25.70
C ILE A 633 41.39 -30.14 -25.74
N GLU A 634 41.61 -30.83 -24.63
CA GLU A 634 42.53 -31.97 -24.55
C GLU A 634 42.10 -33.10 -25.51
N CYS A 635 40.80 -33.38 -25.60
CA CYS A 635 40.23 -34.36 -26.54
C CYS A 635 40.36 -33.94 -28.01
N LEU A 636 40.09 -32.67 -28.33
CA LEU A 636 40.17 -32.14 -29.70
C LEU A 636 41.61 -32.07 -30.22
N LEU A 637 42.58 -31.81 -29.35
CA LEU A 637 44.01 -31.86 -29.71
C LEU A 637 44.45 -33.26 -30.13
N GLN A 638 43.74 -34.31 -29.71
CA GLN A 638 44.01 -35.70 -30.05
C GLN A 638 43.13 -36.19 -31.21
N PHE A 639 42.54 -35.29 -32.01
CA PHE A 639 41.60 -35.64 -33.08
C PHE A 639 42.12 -36.72 -34.04
N GLU A 640 43.40 -36.67 -34.42
CA GLU A 640 44.03 -37.67 -35.31
C GLU A 640 43.88 -39.12 -34.80
N THR A 641 43.77 -39.31 -33.49
CA THR A 641 43.65 -40.65 -32.87
C THR A 641 42.26 -41.26 -32.99
N TRP A 642 41.23 -40.43 -33.16
CA TRP A 642 39.83 -40.88 -33.20
C TRP A 642 39.08 -40.45 -34.47
N MET A 643 39.71 -39.68 -35.36
CA MET A 643 39.17 -39.24 -36.64
C MET A 643 38.64 -40.41 -37.49
N GLY A 644 39.34 -41.56 -37.50
CA GLY A 644 38.92 -42.75 -38.24
C GLY A 644 37.56 -43.33 -37.78
N ASN A 645 37.16 -43.07 -36.53
CA ASN A 645 35.88 -43.52 -35.99
C ASN A 645 34.72 -42.63 -36.47
N VAL A 646 34.99 -41.39 -36.88
CA VAL A 646 33.97 -40.45 -37.37
C VAL A 646 33.31 -40.99 -38.64
N GLU A 647 34.09 -41.60 -39.54
CA GLU A 647 33.55 -42.20 -40.78
C GLU A 647 32.68 -43.44 -40.50
N GLN A 648 32.94 -44.17 -39.41
CA GLN A 648 32.26 -45.42 -39.07
C GLN A 648 31.00 -45.20 -38.23
N GLU A 649 31.08 -44.30 -37.24
CA GLU A 649 30.09 -44.15 -36.17
C GLU A 649 29.35 -42.81 -36.24
N GLY A 650 29.85 -41.84 -37.04
CA GLY A 650 29.38 -40.46 -37.05
C GLY A 650 30.13 -39.58 -36.04
N PHE A 651 30.05 -38.25 -36.24
CA PHE A 651 30.83 -37.29 -35.47
C PHE A 651 30.49 -37.28 -33.97
N VAL A 652 29.20 -37.20 -33.63
CA VAL A 652 28.75 -37.16 -32.24
C VAL A 652 29.17 -38.45 -31.50
N PRO A 653 28.79 -39.68 -31.92
CA PRO A 653 29.21 -40.90 -31.23
C PRO A 653 30.73 -41.05 -31.09
N ALA A 654 31.50 -40.74 -32.14
CA ALA A 654 32.97 -40.80 -32.09
C ALA A 654 33.56 -39.83 -31.05
N LEU A 655 33.05 -38.59 -30.98
CA LEU A 655 33.46 -37.62 -29.97
C LEU A 655 33.07 -38.07 -28.55
N ALA A 656 31.88 -38.66 -28.37
CA ALA A 656 31.44 -39.18 -27.08
C ALA A 656 32.41 -40.24 -26.54
N ASN A 657 32.82 -41.16 -27.42
CA ASN A 657 33.79 -42.21 -27.11
C ASN A 657 35.18 -41.64 -26.82
N ALA A 658 35.62 -40.64 -27.60
CA ALA A 658 36.91 -39.97 -27.40
C ALA A 658 36.99 -39.19 -26.07
N LEU A 659 35.86 -38.73 -25.53
CA LEU A 659 35.80 -38.03 -24.24
C LEU A 659 35.83 -38.96 -23.02
N LEU A 660 35.57 -40.27 -23.17
CA LEU A 660 35.53 -41.23 -22.06
C LEU A 660 36.82 -41.26 -21.22
N PRO A 661 38.05 -41.28 -21.80
CA PRO A 661 39.29 -41.29 -21.03
C PRO A 661 39.50 -40.05 -20.17
N PHE A 662 38.87 -38.92 -20.52
CA PHE A 662 38.99 -37.64 -19.82
C PHE A 662 37.95 -37.47 -18.70
N ARG A 663 37.08 -38.47 -18.47
CA ARG A 663 36.15 -38.50 -17.34
C ARG A 663 36.90 -38.89 -16.06
N THR A 664 37.59 -37.94 -15.44
CA THR A 664 38.25 -38.14 -14.14
C THR A 664 37.26 -38.08 -12.97
N GLY A 665 37.49 -38.90 -11.94
CA GLY A 665 36.70 -38.90 -10.70
C GLY A 665 36.97 -37.69 -9.78
N GLU A 666 38.07 -36.97 -10.01
CA GLU A 666 38.40 -35.72 -9.32
C GLU A 666 37.94 -34.52 -10.16
N HIS A 667 36.94 -33.81 -9.67
CA HIS A 667 36.46 -32.54 -10.23
C HIS A 667 35.83 -31.69 -9.13
N CYS A 668 35.87 -30.37 -9.29
CA CYS A 668 35.20 -29.41 -8.43
C CYS A 668 34.08 -28.74 -9.24
N THR A 669 32.86 -29.26 -9.14
CA THR A 669 31.69 -28.68 -9.79
C THR A 669 31.13 -27.56 -8.92
N ARG A 670 30.93 -26.37 -9.50
CA ARG A 670 30.34 -25.23 -8.81
C ARG A 670 28.95 -24.96 -9.36
N LEU A 671 27.94 -25.15 -8.53
CA LEU A 671 26.56 -24.76 -8.83
C LEU A 671 26.26 -23.44 -8.13
N ILE A 672 25.87 -22.41 -8.89
CA ILE A 672 25.50 -21.10 -8.34
C ILE A 672 24.00 -20.89 -8.54
N LEU A 673 23.24 -20.99 -7.45
CA LEU A 673 21.80 -20.71 -7.43
C LEU A 673 21.54 -19.32 -6.81
N PRO A 674 20.49 -18.60 -7.24
CA PRO A 674 20.15 -17.30 -6.66
C PRO A 674 19.60 -17.42 -5.23
N GLY A 675 19.62 -16.30 -4.50
CA GLY A 675 19.54 -16.24 -3.02
C GLY A 675 18.28 -16.80 -2.34
N ASP A 676 17.16 -16.98 -3.04
CA ASP A 676 15.87 -17.42 -2.45
C ASP A 676 15.79 -18.94 -2.26
N THR A 677 16.85 -19.53 -1.72
CA THR A 677 16.97 -20.98 -1.46
C THR A 677 16.29 -21.43 -0.17
N ALA A 678 15.32 -20.66 0.35
CA ALA A 678 14.50 -21.07 1.50
C ALA A 678 13.71 -22.37 1.21
N MET A 679 13.52 -22.71 -0.07
CA MET A 679 12.90 -23.97 -0.52
C MET A 679 13.86 -25.14 -0.76
N ILE A 680 15.19 -24.98 -0.61
CA ILE A 680 16.12 -26.12 -0.70
C ILE A 680 16.08 -26.90 0.62
N ALA A 681 15.07 -27.76 0.76
CA ALA A 681 14.92 -28.64 1.92
C ALA A 681 15.87 -29.86 1.89
N GLY A 682 16.57 -30.09 0.77
CA GLY A 682 17.42 -31.26 0.54
C GLY A 682 18.90 -30.96 0.27
N GLN A 683 19.73 -32.00 0.33
CA GLN A 683 21.14 -31.93 -0.05
C GLN A 683 21.26 -32.03 -1.58
N VAL A 684 21.93 -31.07 -2.22
CA VAL A 684 22.19 -31.13 -3.67
C VAL A 684 23.31 -32.13 -3.93
N ILE A 685 23.09 -33.08 -4.84
CA ILE A 685 24.08 -34.08 -5.22
C ILE A 685 24.81 -33.60 -6.47
N CYS A 686 26.11 -33.83 -6.57
CA CYS A 686 26.87 -33.49 -7.76
C CYS A 686 26.48 -34.41 -8.92
N ALA A 687 26.15 -33.83 -10.08
CA ALA A 687 25.78 -34.60 -11.28
C ALA A 687 26.93 -35.46 -11.84
N GLU A 688 28.18 -35.10 -11.58
CA GLU A 688 29.36 -35.81 -12.08
C GLU A 688 29.86 -36.90 -11.11
N CYS A 689 30.18 -36.58 -9.84
CA CYS A 689 30.70 -37.57 -8.86
C CYS A 689 29.64 -38.24 -7.99
N LYS A 690 28.37 -37.82 -8.08
CA LYS A 690 27.27 -38.32 -7.22
C LYS A 690 27.51 -38.15 -5.72
N ARG A 691 28.46 -37.28 -5.34
CA ARG A 691 28.70 -36.91 -3.94
C ARG A 691 27.85 -35.70 -3.55
N PRO A 692 27.47 -35.57 -2.27
CA PRO A 692 26.78 -34.39 -1.82
C PRO A 692 27.64 -33.12 -1.95
N MET A 693 27.03 -32.02 -2.38
CA MET A 693 27.70 -30.74 -2.53
C MET A 693 27.64 -29.92 -1.23
N ASP A 694 28.72 -29.21 -0.94
CA ASP A 694 28.78 -28.28 0.19
C ASP A 694 28.04 -26.97 -0.15
N LYS A 695 27.25 -26.48 0.79
CA LYS A 695 26.51 -25.21 0.65
C LYS A 695 27.38 -24.05 1.13
N PHE A 696 27.66 -23.10 0.23
CA PHE A 696 28.33 -21.84 0.54
C PHE A 696 27.42 -20.64 0.22
N VAL A 697 27.56 -19.56 1.00
CA VAL A 697 26.95 -18.26 0.68
C VAL A 697 27.97 -17.44 -0.09
N LEU A 698 27.64 -17.07 -1.33
CA LEU A 698 28.50 -16.23 -2.17
C LEU A 698 28.05 -14.78 -2.12
N TYR A 699 28.91 -13.89 -1.63
CA TYR A 699 28.74 -12.45 -1.79
C TYR A 699 29.44 -12.00 -3.07
N ARG A 700 28.71 -11.35 -3.98
CA ARG A 700 29.27 -10.75 -5.19
C ARG A 700 28.99 -9.26 -5.19
N CYS A 701 30.03 -8.45 -5.22
CA CYS A 701 29.91 -7.01 -5.47
C CYS A 701 29.71 -6.83 -6.97
N CYS A 702 28.55 -6.31 -7.37
CA CYS A 702 28.31 -5.91 -8.75
C CYS A 702 28.72 -4.45 -8.87
N ASN A 703 29.93 -4.18 -9.38
CA ASN A 703 30.14 -2.93 -10.09
C ASN A 703 29.53 -3.15 -11.47
N ASN A 704 28.43 -2.47 -11.76
CA ASN A 704 28.08 -2.20 -13.15
C ASN A 704 29.18 -1.30 -13.71
#